data_AF-A0A933LJ08-F1
#
_entry.id   AF-A0A933LJ08-F1
#
_cell.length_a   1.000
_cell.length_b   1.000
_cell.length_c   1.000
_cell.angle_alpha   90.00
_cell.angle_beta   90.00
_cell.angle_gamma   90.00
#
_symmetry.space_group_name_H-M   'P 1'
#
loop_
_entity.id
_entity.type
_entity.pdbx_description
1 polymer ?
#
loop_
_entity_poly.entity_id
_entity_poly.type
_entity_poly.pdbx_seq_one_letter_code
_entity_poly.pdbx_strand_id
1 'polypeptide(L)'
;MGIPSRRPYRGAVRLAGALLVVGLLLLPAGLTDSASTASRAGRSGRGIVVNTAAAQPTADQINLARALAMAAEDPADNVIRFDPAVFRVPITISLTEPIAPPEGGGKDRIEGPSGGAAVTLDASACPDAGVLVGDGASLTLVNLIIQGGKDRAVLLKDKGSLSLHDVTIRSAGGPGIALFGEARADLARCRLVANQTHGLEVHGECAVVLRDVEISGGGQSGIAGFDRSSVTAANSRLDRNGHWNVVLTGQARADLDGCTLSGAEFANVDVSESARLALRNSTLEQGRRFGLFATGQSSVDMAGGGIRRHASRGIEMQDSARLVMQAAEVDGSGDYGVILFEQCSIRAVACKFTRNAGHGVSLRGRATGDFKGCLFSRNRYSGLGCLDARDGGAVAATQCIFQGNGMRPIYRGPLHLDPLVPTPLSIDDETVACLADPRATVELYLDRAGEAARYLKTLQADEQGRFRVDRAAVPDGWVMTASATASGSTSEFNVVAGASSADAMGALLAHTGPLSDIGGDADLDGGLRRWRTGTKLILHVANPPSVAVERYARFVTEHVVDWTRGAVRAELCVGAAVPSSRDAVVVPVRYLSPDAEALLGRGGVTFMKWDGQGYFMSPMRILLATGADPRETCPRVLAHEFGHVLGLCHARVGLLSRMQGSTPPTDAFVNDFSPMFTFYDVQALHVLSNPRWGGPATLRQLVAAGALPPAPTGTTVASLQPTAVRPTYSPPPAQAQPAGPQPAHRP
;
A
#
# COMPACT_ATOMS: atom_id res chain seq x y z
N MET A 1 -57.15 12.66 -4.17
CA MET A 1 -57.29 13.80 -3.24
C MET A 1 -55.96 13.98 -2.51
N GLY A 2 -55.46 15.22 -2.43
CA GLY A 2 -54.47 15.64 -1.43
C GLY A 2 -52.99 15.71 -1.85
N ILE A 3 -52.59 16.86 -2.40
CA ILE A 3 -51.23 17.37 -2.70
C ILE A 3 -50.76 18.25 -1.49
N PRO A 4 -49.46 18.41 -1.17
CA PRO A 4 -48.58 19.50 -1.70
C PRO A 4 -47.18 18.98 -2.11
N SER A 5 -46.73 19.12 -3.37
CA SER A 5 -46.27 20.29 -4.16
C SER A 5 -44.76 20.58 -4.04
N ARG A 6 -44.02 20.01 -5.01
CA ARG A 6 -42.66 20.40 -5.41
C ARG A 6 -42.72 21.60 -6.36
N ARG A 7 -41.71 22.48 -6.32
CA ARG A 7 -41.12 23.08 -7.54
C ARG A 7 -39.60 23.26 -7.41
N PRO A 8 -38.84 23.06 -8.51
CA PRO A 8 -37.38 23.23 -8.56
C PRO A 8 -36.99 24.60 -9.14
N TYR A 9 -35.83 25.11 -8.75
CA TYR A 9 -35.18 26.23 -9.44
C TYR A 9 -34.04 25.70 -10.33
N ARG A 10 -34.13 26.02 -11.62
CA ARG A 10 -33.06 25.91 -12.62
C ARG A 10 -32.24 27.21 -12.57
N GLY A 11 -30.91 27.09 -12.59
CA GLY A 11 -29.99 28.19 -12.84
C GLY A 11 -28.73 27.65 -13.50
N ALA A 12 -28.62 27.83 -14.81
CA ALA A 12 -27.44 27.51 -15.60
C ALA A 12 -26.41 28.64 -15.44
N VAL A 13 -25.14 28.30 -15.16
CA VAL A 13 -24.01 29.19 -15.40
C VAL A 13 -22.89 28.39 -16.08
N ARG A 14 -22.46 28.91 -17.22
CA ARG A 14 -21.41 28.40 -18.09
C ARG A 14 -20.04 28.51 -17.38
N LEU A 15 -19.27 27.43 -17.33
CA LEU A 15 -17.83 27.52 -17.08
C LEU A 15 -17.13 27.93 -18.37
N ALA A 16 -16.44 29.07 -18.34
CA ALA A 16 -15.52 29.51 -19.37
C ALA A 16 -14.14 29.75 -18.75
N GLY A 17 -13.12 29.22 -19.43
CA GLY A 17 -11.82 29.87 -19.59
C GLY A 17 -10.87 29.87 -18.39
N ALA A 18 -9.93 28.92 -18.41
CA ALA A 18 -8.65 29.05 -17.74
C ALA A 18 -7.84 30.21 -18.34
N LEU A 19 -7.21 31.02 -17.49
CA LEU A 19 -6.04 31.82 -17.88
C LEU A 19 -5.11 31.97 -16.67
N LEU A 20 -3.96 31.32 -16.82
CA LEU A 20 -2.79 31.35 -15.95
C LEU A 20 -2.11 32.72 -16.15
N VAL A 21 -1.93 33.50 -15.08
CA VAL A 21 -1.06 34.69 -15.11
C VAL A 21 -0.09 34.61 -13.93
N VAL A 22 1.18 34.44 -14.29
CA VAL A 22 2.36 34.60 -13.45
C VAL A 22 2.54 36.10 -13.18
N GLY A 23 2.66 36.49 -11.92
CA GLY A 23 2.92 37.87 -11.50
C GLY A 23 4.12 37.96 -10.56
N LEU A 24 5.32 38.04 -11.15
CA LEU A 24 6.46 38.77 -10.56
C LEU A 24 6.11 40.26 -10.55
N LEU A 25 6.41 41.00 -9.48
CA LEU A 25 6.80 42.43 -9.44
C LEU A 25 7.20 42.74 -7.99
N LEU A 26 8.48 42.95 -7.69
CA LEU A 26 9.23 44.22 -7.79
C LEU A 26 8.77 45.27 -6.77
N LEU A 27 9.68 45.53 -5.81
CA LEU A 27 9.69 46.64 -4.86
C LEU A 27 9.56 48.00 -5.56
N PRO A 28 9.04 49.00 -4.83
CA PRO A 28 9.72 50.29 -4.84
C PRO A 28 9.95 50.84 -3.43
N ALA A 29 11.13 51.43 -3.26
CA ALA A 29 11.52 52.27 -2.15
C ALA A 29 11.03 53.71 -2.36
N GLY A 30 10.67 54.39 -1.26
CA GLY A 30 11.00 55.82 -1.08
C GLY A 30 9.86 56.82 -0.94
N LEU A 31 9.78 57.38 0.29
CA LEU A 31 9.55 58.79 0.67
C LEU A 31 8.15 59.25 1.17
N THR A 32 8.08 59.43 2.50
CA THR A 32 7.66 60.61 3.33
C THR A 32 6.30 61.28 3.03
N ASP A 33 5.42 61.65 3.97
CA ASP A 33 5.62 62.11 5.35
C ASP A 33 4.30 62.10 6.18
N SER A 34 4.46 62.03 7.50
CA SER A 34 3.63 62.54 8.60
C SER A 34 2.12 62.17 8.75
N ALA A 35 1.83 61.23 9.68
CA ALA A 35 0.76 61.37 10.69
C ALA A 35 0.88 60.29 11.80
N SER A 36 1.48 60.70 12.92
CA SER A 36 1.42 60.14 14.29
C SER A 36 1.32 58.61 14.48
N THR A 37 2.46 57.94 14.45
CA THR A 37 2.69 56.70 15.21
C THR A 37 3.48 57.04 16.47
N ALA A 38 2.83 56.94 17.63
CA ALA A 38 3.54 56.93 18.91
C ALA A 38 4.37 55.64 18.98
N SER A 39 5.67 55.75 18.73
CA SER A 39 6.61 54.66 18.95
C SER A 39 6.70 54.36 20.45
N ARG A 40 6.16 53.22 20.89
CA ARG A 40 6.61 52.60 22.15
C ARG A 40 8.00 52.04 21.90
N ALA A 41 9.02 52.87 22.11
CA ALA A 41 10.38 52.40 22.36
C ALA A 41 10.32 51.43 23.55
N GLY A 42 10.79 50.19 23.36
CA GLY A 42 10.91 49.22 24.45
C GLY A 42 11.76 49.81 25.56
N ARG A 43 11.23 49.87 26.78
CA ARG A 43 12.03 50.21 27.95
C ARG A 43 12.99 49.04 28.17
N SER A 44 14.28 49.24 27.88
CA SER A 44 15.32 48.27 28.24
C SER A 44 15.28 48.07 29.75
N GLY A 45 14.88 46.89 30.23
CA GLY A 45 14.83 46.58 31.65
C GLY A 45 16.21 46.40 32.27
N ARG A 46 16.22 46.08 33.56
CA ARG A 46 17.44 46.03 34.35
C ARG A 46 18.24 44.76 34.06
N GLY A 47 19.56 44.90 33.97
CA GLY A 47 20.49 43.76 34.05
C GLY A 47 20.69 43.37 35.52
N ILE A 48 20.31 42.14 35.89
CA ILE A 48 20.44 41.60 37.24
C ILE A 48 21.44 40.45 37.20
N VAL A 49 22.47 40.49 38.04
CA VAL A 49 23.53 39.47 38.09
C VAL A 49 23.37 38.63 39.35
N VAL A 50 23.11 37.34 39.17
CA VAL A 50 23.13 36.34 40.24
C VAL A 50 24.60 36.01 40.54
N ASN A 51 25.07 36.33 41.74
CA ASN A 51 26.47 36.21 42.16
C ASN A 51 26.69 35.23 43.33
N THR A 52 25.66 34.49 43.72
CA THR A 52 25.75 33.41 44.72
C THR A 52 24.71 32.32 44.45
N ALA A 53 25.03 31.08 44.83
CA ALA A 53 24.09 29.97 44.87
C ALA A 53 23.54 29.68 46.28
N ALA A 54 23.92 30.48 47.28
CA ALA A 54 23.45 30.30 48.65
C ALA A 54 21.92 30.48 48.74
N ALA A 55 21.25 29.56 49.42
CA ALA A 55 19.81 29.65 49.69
C ALA A 55 19.47 30.89 50.52
N GLN A 56 20.36 31.25 51.45
CA GLN A 56 20.29 32.47 52.26
C GLN A 56 21.49 33.38 51.92
N PRO A 57 21.34 34.34 50.99
CA PRO A 57 22.41 35.24 50.61
C PRO A 57 22.66 36.31 51.69
N THR A 58 23.89 36.81 51.78
CA THR A 58 24.21 38.02 52.55
C THR A 58 23.60 39.27 51.89
N ALA A 59 23.61 40.42 52.59
CA ALA A 59 22.96 41.65 52.10
C ALA A 59 23.51 42.17 50.75
N ASP A 60 24.77 41.86 50.43
CA ASP A 60 25.49 42.22 49.20
C ASP A 60 25.39 41.15 48.09
N GLN A 61 24.80 40.00 48.41
CA GLN A 61 24.67 38.87 47.50
C GLN A 61 23.26 38.81 46.89
N ILE A 62 23.21 38.48 45.60
CA ILE A 62 21.99 38.27 44.83
C ILE A 62 21.97 36.81 44.41
N ASN A 63 21.09 36.03 45.04
CA ASN A 63 20.74 34.69 44.56
C ASN A 63 19.57 34.77 43.55
N LEU A 64 19.20 33.63 42.96
CA LEU A 64 18.11 33.57 41.97
C LEU A 64 16.77 34.09 42.51
N ALA A 65 16.39 33.70 43.74
CA ALA A 65 15.13 34.14 44.35
C ALA A 65 15.07 35.66 44.51
N ARG A 66 16.17 36.29 44.95
CA ARG A 66 16.26 37.75 45.06
C ARG A 66 16.23 38.43 43.69
N ALA A 67 16.88 37.85 42.68
CA ALA A 67 16.86 38.37 41.31
C ALA A 67 15.45 38.34 40.70
N LEU A 68 14.70 37.25 40.91
CA LEU A 68 13.31 37.12 40.48
C LEU A 68 12.39 38.14 41.15
N ALA A 69 12.55 38.35 42.48
CA ALA A 69 11.80 39.37 43.20
C ALA A 69 12.08 40.79 42.66
N MET A 70 13.35 41.09 42.35
CA MET A 70 13.73 42.38 41.75
C MET A 70 13.13 42.58 40.35
N ALA A 71 13.07 41.53 39.53
CA ALA A 71 12.45 41.59 38.21
C ALA A 71 10.93 41.76 38.32
N ALA A 72 10.29 41.08 39.27
CA ALA A 72 8.84 41.17 39.47
C ALA A 72 8.36 42.58 39.87
N GLU A 73 9.23 43.39 40.50
CA GLU A 73 8.96 44.79 40.84
C GLU A 73 9.16 45.76 39.65
N ASP A 74 9.83 45.34 38.57
CA ASP A 74 10.14 46.17 37.40
C ASP A 74 9.36 45.70 36.16
N PRO A 75 8.36 46.45 35.67
CA PRO A 75 7.54 46.06 34.52
C PRO A 75 8.28 46.13 33.16
N ALA A 76 9.58 46.51 33.14
CA ALA A 76 10.39 46.52 31.93
C ALA A 76 10.90 45.11 31.54
N ASP A 77 11.56 44.98 30.38
CA ASP A 77 12.11 43.70 29.91
C ASP A 77 13.45 43.41 30.64
N ASN A 78 13.42 42.71 31.78
CA ASN A 78 14.61 42.47 32.60
C ASN A 78 15.46 41.30 32.09
N VAL A 79 16.76 41.33 32.39
CA VAL A 79 17.67 40.21 32.08
C VAL A 79 18.44 39.77 33.31
N ILE A 80 18.14 38.56 33.79
CA ILE A 80 18.82 37.89 34.89
C ILE A 80 19.94 37.01 34.32
N ARG A 81 21.18 37.22 34.77
CA ARG A 81 22.36 36.46 34.33
C ARG A 81 23.09 35.84 35.51
N PHE A 82 23.58 34.62 35.33
CA PHE A 82 24.48 33.99 36.31
C PHE A 82 25.92 34.45 36.07
N ASP A 83 26.59 34.93 37.12
CA ASP A 83 27.97 35.41 37.04
C ASP A 83 28.93 34.27 36.63
N PRO A 84 29.56 34.30 35.45
CA PRO A 84 30.46 33.24 35.02
C PRO A 84 31.69 33.09 35.93
N ALA A 85 32.05 34.11 36.72
CA ALA A 85 33.13 34.02 37.69
C ALA A 85 32.75 33.15 38.90
N VAL A 86 31.46 33.09 39.25
CA VAL A 86 30.93 32.30 40.38
C VAL A 86 30.49 30.92 39.91
N PHE A 87 29.77 30.86 38.78
CA PHE A 87 29.19 29.65 38.25
C PHE A 87 30.15 28.96 37.25
N ARG A 88 31.31 28.50 37.74
CA ARG A 88 32.37 27.86 36.92
C ARG A 88 32.29 26.33 36.82
N VAL A 89 31.53 25.70 37.71
CA VAL A 89 31.31 24.25 37.78
C VAL A 89 29.81 23.98 37.76
N PRO A 90 29.37 22.77 37.34
CA PRO A 90 27.97 22.41 37.40
C PRO A 90 27.39 22.63 38.80
N ILE A 91 26.25 23.32 38.88
CA ILE A 91 25.57 23.61 40.14
C ILE A 91 24.09 23.29 40.06
N THR A 92 23.51 22.94 41.20
CA THR A 92 22.07 22.73 41.34
C THR A 92 21.49 23.75 42.33
N ILE A 93 20.45 24.46 41.91
CA ILE A 93 19.67 25.39 42.71
C ILE A 93 18.28 24.79 42.90
N SER A 94 17.94 24.46 44.15
CA SER A 94 16.61 23.93 44.47
C SER A 94 15.55 25.04 44.41
N LEU A 95 14.46 24.77 43.72
CA LEU A 95 13.27 25.62 43.67
C LEU A 95 12.21 25.04 44.62
N THR A 96 11.74 25.86 45.56
CA THR A 96 10.59 25.53 46.42
C THR A 96 9.29 26.13 45.88
N GLU A 97 9.39 27.15 45.04
CA GLU A 97 8.29 27.83 44.36
C GLU A 97 8.61 27.93 42.85
N PRO A 98 7.57 27.93 41.98
CA PRO A 98 7.77 28.07 40.55
C PRO A 98 8.39 29.42 40.20
N ILE A 99 9.21 29.44 39.14
CA ILE A 99 9.55 30.67 38.44
C ILE A 99 8.29 31.13 37.70
N ALA A 100 7.69 32.23 38.15
CA ALA A 100 6.49 32.81 37.59
C ALA A 100 6.68 34.31 37.32
N PRO A 101 6.74 34.76 36.05
CA PRO A 101 6.73 36.18 35.73
C PRO A 101 5.38 36.80 36.14
N PRO A 102 5.36 38.05 36.63
CA PRO A 102 4.12 38.70 37.07
C PRO A 102 3.18 39.01 35.91
N GLU A 103 1.88 39.04 36.20
CA GLU A 103 0.86 39.51 35.24
C GLU A 103 1.16 40.95 34.80
N GLY A 104 1.16 41.20 33.49
CA GLY A 104 1.49 42.52 32.94
C GLY A 104 2.97 42.94 33.03
N GLY A 105 3.85 42.04 33.48
CA GLY A 105 5.31 42.23 33.48
C GLY A 105 5.92 42.30 32.07
N GLY A 106 7.18 42.73 32.01
CA GLY A 106 7.96 42.76 30.76
C GLY A 106 8.33 41.36 30.26
N LYS A 107 9.05 41.32 29.14
CA LYS A 107 9.56 40.09 28.53
C LYS A 107 10.87 39.66 29.19
N ASP A 108 10.77 39.19 30.42
CA ASP A 108 11.93 38.83 31.22
C ASP A 108 12.72 37.67 30.62
N ARG A 109 14.04 37.70 30.84
CA ARG A 109 14.98 36.71 30.33
C ARG A 109 15.94 36.22 31.41
N ILE A 110 16.12 34.91 31.51
CA ILE A 110 17.07 34.27 32.44
C ILE A 110 18.11 33.50 31.65
N GLU A 111 19.38 33.87 31.79
CA GLU A 111 20.51 33.32 31.03
C GLU A 111 21.50 32.63 31.96
N GLY A 112 21.69 31.32 31.79
CA GLY A 112 22.79 30.58 32.41
C GLY A 112 24.16 31.08 31.93
N PRO A 113 25.24 30.77 32.66
CA PRO A 113 26.56 31.34 32.42
C PRO A 113 27.14 30.94 31.06
N SER A 114 27.65 31.91 30.31
CA SER A 114 28.39 31.67 29.07
C SER A 114 29.73 30.98 29.39
N GLY A 115 29.95 29.75 28.89
CA GLY A 115 31.23 29.04 29.09
C GLY A 115 31.15 27.55 29.50
N GLY A 116 29.95 26.96 29.61
CA GLY A 116 29.76 25.50 29.70
C GLY A 116 29.50 24.92 31.10
N ALA A 117 29.56 25.72 32.16
CA ALA A 117 29.12 25.29 33.49
C ALA A 117 27.57 25.22 33.53
N ALA A 118 27.04 24.01 33.71
CA ALA A 118 25.60 23.80 33.71
C ALA A 118 24.95 24.31 35.02
N VAL A 119 23.99 25.23 34.91
CA VAL A 119 23.11 25.59 36.03
C VAL A 119 21.85 24.76 35.95
N THR A 120 21.63 23.92 36.96
CA THR A 120 20.42 23.10 37.12
C THR A 120 19.46 23.77 38.09
N LEU A 121 18.24 24.05 37.62
CA LEU A 121 17.11 24.48 38.43
C LEU A 121 16.31 23.22 38.79
N ASP A 122 16.41 22.80 40.04
CA ASP A 122 15.76 21.59 40.54
C ASP A 122 14.40 21.91 41.15
N ALA A 123 13.36 21.63 40.37
CA ALA A 123 11.95 21.82 40.70
C ALA A 123 11.32 20.61 41.42
N SER A 124 12.09 19.62 41.85
CA SER A 124 11.54 18.45 42.56
C SER A 124 10.78 18.80 43.84
N ALA A 125 11.05 19.94 44.47
CA ALA A 125 10.32 20.41 45.64
C ALA A 125 9.11 21.32 45.29
N CYS A 126 8.90 21.67 44.02
CA CYS A 126 7.74 22.47 43.61
C CYS A 126 6.46 21.63 43.63
N PRO A 127 5.31 22.21 44.05
CA PRO A 127 4.06 21.47 44.24
C PRO A 127 3.38 21.02 42.92
N ASP A 128 3.68 21.66 41.79
CA ASP A 128 3.16 21.31 40.45
C ASP A 128 4.29 21.45 39.42
N ALA A 129 4.61 22.69 39.05
CA ALA A 129 5.59 23.04 38.02
C ALA A 129 6.81 23.81 38.58
N GLY A 130 7.97 23.67 37.93
CA GLY A 130 9.16 24.48 38.20
C GLY A 130 9.14 25.86 37.54
N VAL A 131 8.45 25.96 36.40
CA VAL A 131 8.20 27.21 35.68
C VAL A 131 6.72 27.29 35.35
N LEU A 132 6.09 28.42 35.68
CA LEU A 132 4.67 28.68 35.43
C LEU A 132 4.51 30.00 34.67
N VAL A 133 4.00 29.97 33.43
CA VAL A 133 3.77 31.18 32.64
C VAL A 133 2.30 31.25 32.22
N GLY A 134 1.55 32.18 32.81
CA GLY A 134 0.12 32.38 32.59
C GLY A 134 -0.21 33.82 32.23
N ASP A 135 -1.51 34.14 32.13
CA ASP A 135 -2.05 35.51 32.17
C ASP A 135 -1.40 36.51 31.18
N GLY A 136 -0.95 36.02 30.02
CA GLY A 136 -0.31 36.85 28.99
C GLY A 136 1.16 37.20 29.26
N ALA A 137 1.75 36.71 30.34
CA ALA A 137 3.15 36.92 30.68
C ALA A 137 4.09 36.25 29.67
N SER A 138 5.33 36.75 29.58
CA SER A 138 6.35 36.26 28.64
C SER A 138 7.66 35.99 29.36
N LEU A 139 8.28 34.84 29.08
CA LEU A 139 9.57 34.46 29.67
C LEU A 139 10.51 33.87 28.62
N THR A 140 11.79 34.22 28.70
CA THR A 140 12.86 33.58 27.92
C THR A 140 13.86 32.89 28.83
N LEU A 141 14.17 31.62 28.58
CA LEU A 141 15.20 30.87 29.31
C LEU A 141 16.29 30.42 28.35
N VAL A 142 17.55 30.62 28.74
CA VAL A 142 18.70 30.34 27.88
C VAL A 142 19.80 29.60 28.63
N ASN A 143 20.31 28.51 28.06
CA ASN A 143 21.48 27.78 28.57
C ASN A 143 21.29 27.29 30.03
N LEU A 144 20.19 26.59 30.28
CA LEU A 144 19.80 26.11 31.61
C LEU A 144 19.39 24.63 31.57
N ILE A 145 19.47 23.97 32.71
CA ILE A 145 18.84 22.69 32.94
C ILE A 145 17.66 22.90 33.89
N ILE A 146 16.47 22.43 33.54
CA ILE A 146 15.32 22.33 34.44
C ILE A 146 15.14 20.86 34.75
N GLN A 147 15.16 20.51 36.02
CA GLN A 147 15.04 19.13 36.49
C GLN A 147 13.86 19.00 37.44
N GLY A 148 13.11 17.90 37.35
CA GLY A 148 12.06 17.61 38.31
C GLY A 148 10.78 18.39 38.04
N GLY A 149 10.05 18.67 39.12
CA GLY A 149 8.65 19.09 39.09
C GLY A 149 7.74 17.92 39.43
N LYS A 150 6.91 18.08 40.46
CA LYS A 150 6.06 17.00 40.98
C LYS A 150 5.12 16.47 39.90
N ASP A 151 4.48 17.38 39.17
CA ASP A 151 3.58 17.01 38.07
C ASP A 151 4.19 17.42 36.72
N ARG A 152 4.83 18.59 36.62
CA ARG A 152 5.33 19.13 35.34
C ARG A 152 6.67 19.83 35.58
N ALA A 153 7.58 19.86 34.60
CA ALA A 153 8.73 20.76 34.74
C ALA A 153 8.36 22.21 34.37
N VAL A 154 7.58 22.37 33.30
CA VAL A 154 7.12 23.67 32.79
C VAL A 154 5.63 23.61 32.47
N LEU A 155 4.88 24.64 32.90
CA LEU A 155 3.45 24.79 32.67
C LEU A 155 3.14 26.16 32.08
N LEU A 156 2.52 26.20 30.90
CA LEU A 156 1.94 27.42 30.34
C LEU A 156 0.40 27.34 30.39
N LYS A 157 -0.23 28.47 30.73
CA LYS A 157 -1.69 28.62 30.78
C LYS A 157 -2.12 29.91 30.09
N ASP A 158 -3.41 30.00 29.80
CA ASP A 158 -4.07 31.19 29.24
C ASP A 158 -3.35 31.72 28.00
N LYS A 159 -2.74 32.91 28.06
CA LYS A 159 -2.00 33.53 26.94
C LYS A 159 -0.49 33.60 27.16
N GLY A 160 0.04 32.78 28.06
CA GLY A 160 1.46 32.76 28.41
C GLY A 160 2.36 32.46 27.20
N SER A 161 3.55 33.07 27.17
CA SER A 161 4.55 32.86 26.12
C SER A 161 5.91 32.47 26.68
N LEU A 162 6.49 31.40 26.17
CA LEU A 162 7.81 30.91 26.60
C LEU A 162 8.76 30.75 25.41
N SER A 163 9.98 31.26 25.52
CA SER A 163 11.07 30.99 24.57
C SER A 163 12.21 30.26 25.27
N LEU A 164 12.63 29.12 24.74
CA LEU A 164 13.72 28.31 25.27
C LEU A 164 14.85 28.20 24.24
N HIS A 165 16.07 28.49 24.65
CA HIS A 165 17.27 28.34 23.81
C HIS A 165 18.35 27.57 24.54
N ASP A 166 18.81 26.45 23.97
CA ASP A 166 19.86 25.64 24.57
C ASP A 166 19.49 25.14 26.00
N VAL A 167 18.20 24.80 26.20
CA VAL A 167 17.66 24.35 27.48
C VAL A 167 17.47 22.83 27.49
N THR A 168 17.84 22.19 28.60
CA THR A 168 17.51 20.79 28.86
C THR A 168 16.44 20.69 29.95
N ILE A 169 15.33 20.02 29.66
CA ILE A 169 14.28 19.68 30.62
C ILE A 169 14.30 18.17 30.84
N ARG A 170 14.38 17.74 32.11
CA ARG A 170 14.46 16.31 32.42
C ARG A 170 13.76 15.89 33.71
N SER A 171 13.37 14.62 33.76
CA SER A 171 12.92 13.95 34.98
C SER A 171 11.72 14.60 35.67
N ALA A 172 10.80 15.19 34.90
CA ALA A 172 9.51 15.63 35.43
C ALA A 172 8.65 14.42 35.88
N GLY A 173 7.85 14.59 36.95
CA GLY A 173 6.88 13.58 37.42
C GLY A 173 5.65 13.41 36.51
N GLY A 174 5.56 14.19 35.44
CA GLY A 174 4.59 14.05 34.36
C GLY A 174 5.19 14.57 33.06
N PRO A 175 4.56 15.51 32.34
CA PRO A 175 5.12 16.05 31.12
C PRO A 175 6.29 16.99 31.39
N GLY A 176 7.26 17.03 30.46
CA GLY A 176 8.34 18.02 30.49
C GLY A 176 7.81 19.45 30.33
N ILE A 177 6.97 19.67 29.33
CA ILE A 177 6.26 20.94 29.12
C ILE A 177 4.78 20.64 28.87
N ALA A 178 3.87 21.33 29.58
CA ALA A 178 2.45 21.31 29.30
C ALA A 178 1.92 22.71 28.97
N LEU A 179 1.07 22.82 27.94
CA LEU A 179 0.42 24.06 27.53
C LEU A 179 -1.11 23.91 27.52
N PHE A 180 -1.81 24.91 28.07
CA PHE A 180 -3.26 25.02 28.07
C PHE A 180 -3.72 26.42 27.64
N GLY A 181 -4.96 26.52 27.14
CA GLY A 181 -5.54 27.79 26.70
C GLY A 181 -5.10 28.19 25.28
N GLU A 182 -4.51 29.37 25.15
CA GLU A 182 -3.99 30.00 23.92
C GLU A 182 -2.46 30.24 24.02
N ALA A 183 -1.78 29.49 24.88
CA ALA A 183 -0.36 29.68 25.19
C ALA A 183 0.56 29.36 24.00
N ARG A 184 1.76 29.94 24.02
CA ARG A 184 2.75 29.78 22.94
C ARG A 184 4.14 29.43 23.46
N ALA A 185 4.78 28.44 22.86
CA ALA A 185 6.17 28.10 23.15
C ALA A 185 7.05 28.04 21.89
N ASP A 186 8.25 28.60 21.96
CA ASP A 186 9.30 28.48 20.95
C ASP A 186 10.53 27.82 21.58
N LEU A 187 10.97 26.70 21.03
CA LEU A 187 12.12 25.94 21.50
C LEU A 187 13.15 25.85 20.37
N ALA A 188 14.39 26.28 20.64
CA ALA A 188 15.52 26.06 19.74
C ALA A 188 16.67 25.35 20.45
N ARG A 189 17.23 24.31 19.82
CA ARG A 189 18.37 23.53 20.34
C ARG A 189 18.14 22.99 21.76
N CYS A 190 16.91 22.59 22.04
CA CYS A 190 16.50 22.11 23.37
C CYS A 190 16.47 20.58 23.45
N ARG A 191 16.51 20.05 24.67
CA ARG A 191 16.40 18.62 24.97
C ARG A 191 15.31 18.38 25.99
N LEU A 192 14.33 17.52 25.70
CA LEU A 192 13.30 17.06 26.63
C LEU A 192 13.53 15.56 26.88
N VAL A 193 14.03 15.19 28.06
CA VAL A 193 14.61 13.85 28.28
C VAL A 193 14.07 13.18 29.54
N ALA A 194 13.67 11.91 29.42
CA ALA A 194 13.33 11.05 30.56
C ALA A 194 12.23 11.67 31.48
N ASN A 195 11.20 12.27 30.89
CA ASN A 195 10.02 12.73 31.60
C ASN A 195 9.02 11.58 31.77
N GLN A 196 8.32 11.53 32.90
CA GLN A 196 7.51 10.35 33.26
C GLN A 196 6.39 10.05 32.27
N THR A 197 5.76 11.08 31.67
CA THR A 197 4.71 10.89 30.65
C THR A 197 5.16 11.40 29.29
N HIS A 198 4.88 12.67 28.98
CA HIS A 198 5.15 13.26 27.68
C HIS A 198 6.41 14.13 27.68
N GLY A 199 7.10 14.26 26.56
CA GLY A 199 8.07 15.35 26.39
C GLY A 199 7.36 16.70 26.37
N LEU A 200 6.38 16.82 25.49
CA LEU A 200 5.55 17.99 25.26
C LEU A 200 4.07 17.60 25.21
N GLU A 201 3.23 18.28 25.99
CA GLU A 201 1.78 18.10 26.04
C GLU A 201 1.08 19.43 25.70
N VAL A 202 0.18 19.44 24.71
CA VAL A 202 -0.41 20.66 24.16
C VAL A 202 -1.93 20.53 24.04
N HIS A 203 -2.67 21.40 24.74
CA HIS A 203 -4.14 21.44 24.76
C HIS A 203 -4.69 22.77 24.25
N GLY A 204 -6.00 22.84 24.01
CA GLY A 204 -6.69 24.09 23.63
C GLY A 204 -6.30 24.61 22.24
N GLU A 205 -6.10 25.93 22.13
CA GLU A 205 -5.63 26.63 20.92
C GLU A 205 -4.12 26.99 21.00
N CYS A 206 -3.35 26.24 21.80
CA CYS A 206 -1.94 26.51 21.99
C CYS A 206 -1.10 26.23 20.74
N ALA A 207 0.01 26.96 20.58
CA ALA A 207 0.93 26.82 19.46
C ALA A 207 2.38 26.62 19.92
N VAL A 208 3.06 25.61 19.38
CA VAL A 208 4.46 25.29 19.70
C VAL A 208 5.32 25.23 18.45
N VAL A 209 6.50 25.85 18.50
CA VAL A 209 7.52 25.76 17.44
C VAL A 209 8.78 25.12 18.00
N LEU A 210 9.27 24.08 17.34
CA LEU A 210 10.47 23.32 17.69
C LEU A 210 11.50 23.43 16.57
N ARG A 211 12.73 23.82 16.89
CA ARG A 211 13.86 23.87 15.94
C ARG A 211 15.07 23.18 16.55
N ASP A 212 15.56 22.14 15.88
CA ASP A 212 16.72 21.36 16.34
C ASP A 212 16.51 20.78 17.76
N VAL A 213 15.30 20.27 18.04
CA VAL A 213 14.92 19.76 19.37
C VAL A 213 15.05 18.24 19.42
N GLU A 214 15.55 17.74 20.55
CA GLU A 214 15.55 16.31 20.88
C GLU A 214 14.52 16.00 21.97
N ILE A 215 13.63 15.03 21.72
CA ILE A 215 12.68 14.51 22.71
C ILE A 215 12.88 13.02 22.85
N SER A 216 13.29 12.53 24.02
CA SER A 216 13.69 11.12 24.15
C SER A 216 13.41 10.50 25.51
N GLY A 217 13.13 9.20 25.51
CA GLY A 217 13.01 8.40 26.73
C GLY A 217 11.83 8.78 27.62
N GLY A 218 10.82 9.48 27.09
CA GLY A 218 9.58 9.76 27.81
C GLY A 218 8.75 8.49 28.01
N GLY A 219 8.02 8.38 29.13
CA GLY A 219 7.26 7.17 29.46
C GLY A 219 6.02 6.91 28.61
N GLN A 220 5.48 7.92 27.93
CA GLN A 220 4.32 7.80 27.04
C GLN A 220 4.58 8.33 25.64
N SER A 221 4.65 9.65 25.45
CA SER A 221 4.78 10.27 24.11
C SER A 221 5.92 11.27 24.02
N GLY A 222 6.53 11.44 22.86
CA GLY A 222 7.40 12.59 22.63
C GLY A 222 6.56 13.90 22.62
N ILE A 223 5.57 13.96 21.73
CA ILE A 223 4.61 15.06 21.58
C ILE A 223 3.20 14.49 21.69
N ALA A 224 2.36 15.11 22.53
CA ALA A 224 0.94 14.83 22.63
C ALA A 224 0.12 16.11 22.38
N GLY A 225 -0.65 16.12 21.29
CA GLY A 225 -1.48 17.25 20.88
C GLY A 225 -2.97 16.92 20.94
N PHE A 226 -3.73 17.78 21.61
CA PHE A 226 -5.17 17.65 21.85
C PHE A 226 -5.94 18.88 21.34
N ASP A 227 -7.26 18.80 21.31
CA ASP A 227 -8.17 19.88 20.95
C ASP A 227 -7.83 20.55 19.61
N ARG A 228 -7.50 21.85 19.57
CA ARG A 228 -7.13 22.61 18.36
C ARG A 228 -5.66 23.02 18.39
N SER A 229 -4.84 22.31 19.16
CA SER A 229 -3.41 22.61 19.31
C SER A 229 -2.66 22.54 17.99
N SER A 230 -1.55 23.28 17.89
CA SER A 230 -0.67 23.29 16.74
C SER A 230 0.78 23.12 17.14
N VAL A 231 1.48 22.18 16.51
CA VAL A 231 2.92 21.97 16.70
C VAL A 231 3.63 22.02 15.37
N THR A 232 4.65 22.87 15.24
CA THR A 232 5.56 22.89 14.08
C THR A 232 6.94 22.45 14.56
N ALA A 233 7.55 21.47 13.89
CA ALA A 233 8.89 21.01 14.21
C ALA A 233 9.78 20.96 12.96
N ALA A 234 10.97 21.52 13.06
CA ALA A 234 12.00 21.48 12.02
C ALA A 234 13.27 20.81 12.56
N ASN A 235 13.86 19.92 11.75
CA ASN A 235 15.14 19.26 12.01
C ASN A 235 15.24 18.63 13.41
N SER A 236 14.13 18.07 13.90
CA SER A 236 14.01 17.59 15.27
C SER A 236 14.00 16.06 15.35
N ARG A 237 14.40 15.51 16.49
CA ARG A 237 14.50 14.06 16.73
C ARG A 237 13.64 13.63 17.90
N LEU A 238 12.78 12.64 17.67
CA LEU A 238 11.98 11.99 18.70
C LEU A 238 12.39 10.51 18.76
N ASP A 239 12.94 10.08 19.87
CA ASP A 239 13.63 8.78 19.94
C ASP A 239 13.29 8.00 21.21
N ARG A 240 12.85 6.74 21.01
CA ARG A 240 12.59 5.78 22.11
C ARG A 240 11.71 6.36 23.22
N ASN A 241 10.68 7.10 22.83
CA ASN A 241 9.57 7.42 23.73
C ASN A 241 8.64 6.21 23.83
N GLY A 242 7.91 6.08 24.94
CA GLY A 242 7.14 4.88 25.30
C GLY A 242 6.21 4.35 24.21
N HIS A 243 4.92 4.68 24.29
CA HIS A 243 3.96 4.19 23.30
C HIS A 243 4.05 4.95 21.98
N TRP A 244 4.30 6.26 22.02
CA TRP A 244 4.25 7.12 20.83
C TRP A 244 5.45 8.05 20.72
N ASN A 245 5.85 8.41 19.49
CA ASN A 245 6.67 9.61 19.31
C ASN A 245 5.76 10.84 19.18
N VAL A 246 4.72 10.76 18.35
CA VAL A 246 3.69 11.81 18.22
C VAL A 246 2.31 11.18 18.34
N VAL A 247 1.44 11.77 19.16
CA VAL A 247 0.00 11.46 19.20
C VAL A 247 -0.80 12.75 19.02
N LEU A 248 -1.76 12.74 18.09
CA LEU A 248 -2.66 13.85 17.79
C LEU A 248 -4.11 13.37 17.80
N THR A 249 -4.96 14.05 18.57
CA THR A 249 -6.40 13.77 18.64
C THR A 249 -7.24 15.05 18.59
N GLY A 250 -8.56 14.94 18.47
CA GLY A 250 -9.46 16.08 18.28
C GLY A 250 -9.27 16.72 16.92
N GLN A 251 -8.90 18.00 16.91
CA GLN A 251 -8.58 18.81 15.73
C GLN A 251 -7.11 19.29 15.76
N ALA A 252 -6.25 18.61 16.53
CA ALA A 252 -4.85 18.95 16.69
C ALA A 252 -4.12 18.86 15.35
N ARG A 253 -3.09 19.69 15.19
CA ARG A 253 -2.29 19.78 13.96
C ARG A 253 -0.81 19.69 14.26
N ALA A 254 -0.09 18.88 13.49
CA ALA A 254 1.37 18.92 13.47
C ALA A 254 1.95 19.07 12.07
N ASP A 255 3.01 19.84 11.96
CA ASP A 255 3.82 19.99 10.74
C ASP A 255 5.28 19.69 11.07
N LEU A 256 5.80 18.59 10.53
CA LEU A 256 7.15 18.11 10.80
C LEU A 256 7.98 18.15 9.50
N ASP A 257 9.06 18.94 9.50
CA ASP A 257 9.98 19.08 8.37
C ASP A 257 11.40 18.64 8.75
N GLY A 258 11.97 17.70 7.99
CA GLY A 258 13.31 17.17 8.27
C GLY A 258 13.43 16.44 9.61
N CYS A 259 12.33 15.91 10.15
CA CYS A 259 12.31 15.27 11.46
C CYS A 259 12.57 13.76 11.37
N THR A 260 13.14 13.19 12.44
CA THR A 260 13.33 11.73 12.58
C THR A 260 12.63 11.23 13.84
N LEU A 261 11.69 10.29 13.67
CA LEU A 261 10.94 9.65 14.74
C LEU A 261 11.29 8.17 14.76
N SER A 262 11.81 7.67 15.88
CA SER A 262 12.30 6.29 15.98
C SER A 262 11.88 5.58 17.28
N GLY A 263 11.66 4.27 17.17
CA GLY A 263 11.67 3.36 18.31
C GLY A 263 10.47 3.42 19.26
N ALA A 264 9.32 3.96 18.85
CA ALA A 264 8.11 3.90 19.65
C ALA A 264 7.52 2.47 19.74
N GLU A 265 6.91 2.11 20.87
CA GLU A 265 6.38 0.77 21.12
C GLU A 265 5.06 0.49 20.39
N PHE A 266 4.15 1.47 20.33
CA PHE A 266 2.88 1.32 19.63
C PHE A 266 2.93 1.94 18.23
N ALA A 267 3.15 3.25 18.12
CA ALA A 267 3.25 3.92 16.83
C ALA A 267 4.24 5.08 16.88
N ASN A 268 5.07 5.28 15.85
CA ASN A 268 5.85 6.52 15.78
C ASN A 268 4.91 7.73 15.67
N VAL A 269 3.82 7.60 14.91
CA VAL A 269 2.78 8.63 14.83
C VAL A 269 1.41 7.97 14.93
N ASP A 270 0.57 8.50 15.82
CA ASP A 270 -0.85 8.20 15.94
C ASP A 270 -1.67 9.47 15.67
N VAL A 271 -2.60 9.41 14.71
CA VAL A 271 -3.46 10.53 14.31
C VAL A 271 -4.91 10.07 14.28
N SER A 272 -5.75 10.62 15.15
CA SER A 272 -7.14 10.17 15.30
C SER A 272 -8.16 11.29 15.17
N GLU A 273 -9.44 10.93 15.19
CA GLU A 273 -10.57 11.86 15.11
C GLU A 273 -10.49 12.78 13.88
N SER A 274 -10.34 14.10 14.04
CA SER A 274 -10.21 15.07 12.93
C SER A 274 -8.82 15.71 12.86
N ALA A 275 -7.83 15.10 13.51
CA ALA A 275 -6.47 15.63 13.60
C ALA A 275 -5.76 15.60 12.24
N ARG A 276 -4.75 16.46 12.08
CA ARG A 276 -4.02 16.61 10.82
C ARG A 276 -2.52 16.58 11.02
N LEU A 277 -1.84 15.87 10.14
CA LEU A 277 -0.38 15.78 10.13
C LEU A 277 0.18 16.09 8.74
N ALA A 278 1.17 16.98 8.69
CA ALA A 278 2.04 17.15 7.55
C ALA A 278 3.44 16.62 7.88
N LEU A 279 3.98 15.74 7.04
CA LEU A 279 5.35 15.25 7.10
C LEU A 279 6.08 15.67 5.82
N ARG A 280 7.12 16.48 5.96
CA ARG A 280 7.99 16.90 4.85
C ARG A 280 9.42 16.43 5.12
N ASN A 281 10.02 15.74 4.16
CA ASN A 281 11.39 15.23 4.24
C ASN A 281 11.73 14.50 5.56
N SER A 282 10.72 13.89 6.18
CA SER A 282 10.80 13.32 7.53
C SER A 282 10.81 11.80 7.48
N THR A 283 11.46 11.17 8.46
CA THR A 283 11.58 9.71 8.53
C THR A 283 10.91 9.17 9.79
N LEU A 284 10.02 8.20 9.62
CA LEU A 284 9.54 7.33 10.70
C LEU A 284 10.27 6.00 10.56
N GLU A 285 10.95 5.54 11.61
CA GLU A 285 11.67 4.27 11.53
C GLU A 285 11.66 3.43 12.79
N GLN A 286 11.92 2.13 12.62
CA GLN A 286 12.21 1.20 13.71
C GLN A 286 11.15 1.14 14.83
N GLY A 287 9.90 1.49 14.52
CA GLY A 287 8.77 1.34 15.45
C GLY A 287 8.39 -0.14 15.61
N ARG A 288 7.96 -0.52 16.82
CA ARG A 288 7.68 -1.94 17.13
C ARG A 288 6.38 -2.46 16.52
N ARG A 289 5.37 -1.61 16.33
CA ARG A 289 4.09 -2.01 15.73
C ARG A 289 3.75 -1.19 14.49
N PHE A 290 3.50 0.11 14.62
CA PHE A 290 3.15 0.97 13.49
C PHE A 290 4.18 2.08 13.23
N GLY A 291 4.41 2.42 11.98
CA GLY A 291 5.05 3.70 11.63
C GLY A 291 4.06 4.84 11.80
N LEU A 292 2.95 4.74 11.06
CA LEU A 292 1.82 5.66 11.12
C LEU A 292 0.52 4.88 11.37
N PHE A 293 -0.22 5.25 12.40
CA PHE A 293 -1.57 4.77 12.67
C PHE A 293 -2.55 5.93 12.53
N ALA A 294 -3.54 5.81 11.64
CA ALA A 294 -4.51 6.87 11.37
C ALA A 294 -5.95 6.37 11.46
N THR A 295 -6.79 7.02 12.25
CA THR A 295 -8.20 6.61 12.49
C THR A 295 -9.16 7.80 12.39
N GLY A 296 -10.47 7.54 12.45
CA GLY A 296 -11.50 8.57 12.35
C GLY A 296 -11.56 9.24 10.97
N GLN A 297 -11.65 10.57 10.97
CA GLN A 297 -11.59 11.46 9.80
C GLN A 297 -10.24 12.18 9.68
N SER A 298 -9.18 11.60 10.26
CA SER A 298 -7.84 12.18 10.25
C SER A 298 -7.29 12.33 8.83
N SER A 299 -6.40 13.30 8.65
CA SER A 299 -5.75 13.56 7.37
C SER A 299 -4.24 13.66 7.51
N VAL A 300 -3.52 12.91 6.70
CA VAL A 300 -2.05 12.90 6.68
C VAL A 300 -1.54 13.25 5.28
N ASP A 301 -0.67 14.26 5.21
CA ASP A 301 0.04 14.67 4.01
C ASP A 301 1.53 14.35 4.16
N MET A 302 2.08 13.53 3.25
CA MET A 302 3.50 13.16 3.23
C MET A 302 4.16 13.59 1.92
N ALA A 303 5.20 14.41 2.01
CA ALA A 303 6.01 14.85 0.87
C ALA A 303 7.49 14.56 1.12
N GLY A 304 8.06 13.64 0.33
CA GLY A 304 9.41 13.13 0.57
C GLY A 304 9.53 12.28 1.83
N GLY A 305 10.76 11.99 2.24
CA GLY A 305 11.02 11.19 3.44
C GLY A 305 10.60 9.72 3.30
N GLY A 306 10.39 9.03 4.44
CA GLY A 306 9.97 7.64 4.39
C GLY A 306 9.60 6.99 5.72
N ILE A 307 8.97 5.82 5.60
CA ILE A 307 8.55 4.95 6.70
C ILE A 307 9.31 3.64 6.54
N ARG A 308 10.18 3.32 7.51
CA ARG A 308 11.24 2.32 7.30
C ARG A 308 11.38 1.32 8.45
N ARG A 309 11.54 0.05 8.10
CA ARG A 309 12.01 -1.02 9.01
C ARG A 309 11.14 -1.14 10.27
N HIS A 310 9.84 -1.03 10.12
CA HIS A 310 8.89 -1.28 11.21
C HIS A 310 8.73 -2.77 11.42
N ALA A 311 8.70 -3.22 12.67
CA ALA A 311 8.64 -4.66 12.98
C ALA A 311 7.27 -5.29 12.62
N SER A 312 6.21 -4.48 12.48
CA SER A 312 4.92 -4.90 11.92
C SER A 312 4.55 -4.04 10.70
N ARG A 313 3.53 -3.18 10.76
CA ARG A 313 3.01 -2.46 9.59
C ARG A 313 3.65 -1.08 9.46
N GLY A 314 3.94 -0.66 8.23
CA GLY A 314 4.43 0.69 7.97
C GLY A 314 3.35 1.73 8.26
N ILE A 315 2.22 1.62 7.58
CA ILE A 315 1.04 2.48 7.75
C ILE A 315 -0.22 1.62 7.92
N GLU A 316 -1.04 1.95 8.90
CA GLU A 316 -2.39 1.40 9.03
C GLU A 316 -3.42 2.52 9.16
N MET A 317 -4.51 2.42 8.38
CA MET A 317 -5.59 3.39 8.35
C MET A 317 -6.95 2.72 8.58
N GLN A 318 -7.79 3.30 9.42
CA GLN A 318 -9.14 2.81 9.73
C GLN A 318 -10.20 3.92 9.61
N ASP A 319 -11.48 3.52 9.65
CA ASP A 319 -12.67 4.37 9.52
C ASP A 319 -12.76 5.12 8.18
N SER A 320 -12.40 6.40 8.16
CA SER A 320 -12.48 7.30 7.00
C SER A 320 -11.23 8.18 6.85
N ALA A 321 -10.10 7.72 7.40
CA ALA A 321 -8.84 8.46 7.35
C ALA A 321 -8.37 8.67 5.90
N ARG A 322 -7.66 9.78 5.66
CA ARG A 322 -7.11 10.14 4.36
C ARG A 322 -5.59 10.28 4.41
N LEU A 323 -4.93 9.71 3.41
CA LEU A 323 -3.48 9.81 3.21
C LEU A 323 -3.17 10.32 1.80
N VAL A 324 -2.37 11.38 1.73
CA VAL A 324 -1.77 11.87 0.48
C VAL A 324 -0.27 11.71 0.57
N MET A 325 0.35 11.07 -0.42
CA MET A 325 1.79 10.83 -0.49
C MET A 325 2.36 11.33 -1.81
N GLN A 326 3.49 12.02 -1.74
CA GLN A 326 4.24 12.45 -2.91
C GLN A 326 5.73 12.20 -2.71
N ALA A 327 6.37 11.51 -3.67
CA ALA A 327 7.81 11.24 -3.67
C ALA A 327 8.35 10.61 -2.36
N ALA A 328 7.51 9.86 -1.65
CA ALA A 328 7.83 9.22 -0.37
C ALA A 328 8.09 7.71 -0.52
N GLU A 329 8.70 7.11 0.50
CA GLU A 329 9.05 5.68 0.52
C GLU A 329 8.44 4.96 1.73
N VAL A 330 7.89 3.76 1.52
CA VAL A 330 7.52 2.80 2.56
C VAL A 330 8.32 1.52 2.33
N ASP A 331 9.24 1.22 3.23
CA ASP A 331 10.26 0.20 3.01
C ASP A 331 10.50 -0.73 4.20
N GLY A 332 10.51 -2.03 3.94
CA GLY A 332 11.01 -3.02 4.90
C GLY A 332 10.12 -3.24 6.11
N SER A 333 8.79 -3.12 5.97
CA SER A 333 7.85 -3.43 7.06
C SER A 333 7.73 -4.95 7.27
N GLY A 334 7.67 -5.40 8.52
CA GLY A 334 7.54 -6.81 8.91
C GLY A 334 6.17 -7.45 8.63
N ASP A 335 5.18 -6.65 8.21
CA ASP A 335 3.88 -7.06 7.67
C ASP A 335 3.60 -6.22 6.40
N TYR A 336 2.41 -5.63 6.26
CA TYR A 336 2.06 -4.74 5.15
C TYR A 336 2.90 -3.44 5.17
N GLY A 337 3.26 -2.94 3.97
CA GLY A 337 3.77 -1.58 3.84
C GLY A 337 2.70 -0.57 4.25
N VAL A 338 1.54 -0.65 3.60
CA VAL A 338 0.35 0.14 3.94
C VAL A 338 -0.88 -0.77 3.95
N ILE A 339 -1.76 -0.62 4.95
CA ILE A 339 -3.08 -1.27 4.96
C ILE A 339 -4.18 -0.25 5.28
N LEU A 340 -5.24 -0.26 4.46
CA LEU A 340 -6.44 0.58 4.63
C LEU A 340 -7.64 -0.32 4.91
N PHE A 341 -8.48 0.11 5.84
CA PHE A 341 -9.77 -0.52 6.13
C PHE A 341 -10.93 0.44 5.85
N GLU A 342 -12.13 -0.12 5.76
CA GLU A 342 -13.41 0.61 5.72
C GLU A 342 -13.52 1.65 4.60
N GLN A 343 -13.60 2.95 4.89
CA GLN A 343 -13.76 4.02 3.89
C GLN A 343 -12.50 4.88 3.76
N CYS A 344 -11.35 4.37 4.18
CA CYS A 344 -10.09 5.07 4.05
C CYS A 344 -9.75 5.38 2.57
N SER A 345 -8.98 6.44 2.36
CA SER A 345 -8.51 6.82 1.01
C SER A 345 -7.02 7.11 0.99
N ILE A 346 -6.34 6.61 -0.04
CA ILE A 346 -4.94 6.93 -0.31
C ILE A 346 -4.78 7.51 -1.73
N ARG A 347 -4.02 8.60 -1.83
CA ARG A 347 -3.49 9.10 -3.10
C ARG A 347 -1.97 9.13 -3.03
N ALA A 348 -1.30 8.40 -3.92
CA ALA A 348 0.16 8.32 -3.94
C ALA A 348 0.72 8.65 -5.33
N VAL A 349 1.65 9.61 -5.38
CA VAL A 349 2.30 10.05 -6.62
C VAL A 349 3.80 9.88 -6.50
N ALA A 350 4.42 9.19 -7.47
CA ALA A 350 5.86 8.95 -7.52
C ALA A 350 6.45 8.33 -6.23
N CYS A 351 5.66 7.49 -5.54
CA CYS A 351 6.06 6.86 -4.28
C CYS A 351 6.65 5.47 -4.50
N LYS A 352 7.38 4.97 -3.49
CA LYS A 352 7.99 3.63 -3.51
C LYS A 352 7.46 2.79 -2.35
N PHE A 353 7.03 1.56 -2.65
CA PHE A 353 6.57 0.58 -1.67
C PHE A 353 7.38 -0.71 -1.84
N THR A 354 8.38 -0.90 -0.98
CA THR A 354 9.44 -1.88 -1.22
C THR A 354 9.74 -2.79 -0.05
N ARG A 355 10.12 -4.04 -0.34
CA ARG A 355 10.66 -5.00 0.64
C ARG A 355 9.76 -5.27 1.85
N ASN A 356 8.45 -5.09 1.72
CA ASN A 356 7.52 -5.38 2.81
C ASN A 356 7.18 -6.87 2.85
N ALA A 357 7.02 -7.44 4.06
CA ALA A 357 6.73 -8.86 4.25
C ALA A 357 5.27 -9.24 3.93
N GLY A 358 4.41 -8.25 3.68
CA GLY A 358 3.06 -8.39 3.14
C GLY A 358 2.93 -7.81 1.73
N HIS A 359 1.78 -7.17 1.47
CA HIS A 359 1.59 -6.34 0.27
C HIS A 359 2.32 -5.00 0.41
N GLY A 360 2.68 -4.38 -0.72
CA GLY A 360 3.12 -2.99 -0.74
C GLY A 360 2.04 -2.07 -0.18
N VAL A 361 0.83 -2.15 -0.76
CA VAL A 361 -0.39 -1.53 -0.23
C VAL A 361 -1.55 -2.53 -0.30
N SER A 362 -2.32 -2.65 0.78
CA SER A 362 -3.51 -3.49 0.88
C SER A 362 -4.75 -2.62 1.17
N LEU A 363 -5.79 -2.77 0.38
CA LEU A 363 -7.07 -2.08 0.55
C LEU A 363 -8.15 -3.08 0.94
N ARG A 364 -8.85 -2.79 2.05
CA ARG A 364 -9.92 -3.57 2.63
C ARG A 364 -11.20 -2.74 2.80
N GLY A 365 -12.35 -3.41 2.80
CA GLY A 365 -13.66 -2.78 2.79
C GLY A 365 -13.83 -1.86 1.58
N ARG A 366 -14.50 -0.74 1.75
CA ARG A 366 -14.71 0.28 0.71
C ARG A 366 -13.52 1.23 0.53
N ALA A 367 -12.32 0.85 0.95
CA ALA A 367 -11.15 1.72 0.87
C ALA A 367 -10.77 2.00 -0.59
N THR A 368 -10.35 3.23 -0.89
CA THR A 368 -10.05 3.69 -2.25
C THR A 368 -8.57 4.06 -2.41
N GLY A 369 -8.05 3.89 -3.63
CA GLY A 369 -6.65 4.17 -3.94
C GLY A 369 -6.44 4.80 -5.31
N ASP A 370 -5.63 5.86 -5.38
CA ASP A 370 -5.17 6.51 -6.61
C ASP A 370 -3.65 6.54 -6.63
N PHE A 371 -3.04 5.69 -7.46
CA PHE A 371 -1.59 5.52 -7.57
C PHE A 371 -1.10 5.97 -8.94
N LYS A 372 -0.16 6.92 -8.97
CA LYS A 372 0.42 7.46 -10.21
C LYS A 372 1.93 7.44 -10.19
N GLY A 373 2.55 6.74 -11.14
CA GLY A 373 4.02 6.71 -11.26
C GLY A 373 4.73 6.04 -10.08
N CYS A 374 4.03 5.19 -9.31
CA CYS A 374 4.58 4.54 -8.13
C CYS A 374 5.36 3.25 -8.48
N LEU A 375 6.36 2.92 -7.66
CA LEU A 375 7.12 1.68 -7.74
C LEU A 375 6.71 0.73 -6.62
N PHE A 376 6.36 -0.50 -6.97
CA PHE A 376 6.10 -1.59 -6.03
C PHE A 376 7.11 -2.71 -6.26
N SER A 377 8.04 -2.92 -5.34
CA SER A 377 9.12 -3.89 -5.59
C SER A 377 9.52 -4.74 -4.41
N ARG A 378 9.79 -6.03 -4.67
CA ARG A 378 10.30 -6.98 -3.67
C ARG A 378 9.41 -7.12 -2.44
N ASN A 379 8.10 -6.88 -2.58
CA ASN A 379 7.15 -7.21 -1.53
C ASN A 379 6.90 -8.73 -1.55
N ARG A 380 6.73 -9.36 -0.37
CA ARG A 380 6.52 -10.81 -0.28
C ARG A 380 5.25 -11.26 -0.98
N TYR A 381 4.24 -10.40 -1.05
CA TYR A 381 2.99 -10.62 -1.77
C TYR A 381 2.90 -9.73 -3.01
N SER A 382 1.74 -9.14 -3.30
CA SER A 382 1.52 -8.21 -4.42
C SER A 382 2.02 -6.79 -4.12
N GLY A 383 2.22 -6.00 -5.18
CA GLY A 383 2.39 -4.55 -5.02
C GLY A 383 1.12 -3.92 -4.44
N LEU A 384 -0.03 -4.18 -5.07
CA LEU A 384 -1.35 -3.76 -4.63
C LEU A 384 -2.25 -4.98 -4.33
N GLY A 385 -2.84 -5.04 -3.14
CA GLY A 385 -3.85 -6.03 -2.75
C GLY A 385 -5.23 -5.38 -2.60
N CYS A 386 -6.20 -5.84 -3.39
CA CYS A 386 -7.60 -5.39 -3.38
C CYS A 386 -8.49 -6.60 -3.07
N LEU A 387 -8.67 -6.91 -1.79
CA LEU A 387 -9.12 -8.25 -1.40
C LEU A 387 -10.64 -8.43 -1.46
N ASP A 388 -11.41 -7.36 -1.30
CA ASP A 388 -12.87 -7.42 -1.18
C ASP A 388 -13.62 -7.33 -2.53
N ALA A 389 -12.94 -7.69 -3.62
CA ALA A 389 -13.52 -7.85 -4.96
C ALA A 389 -14.50 -6.71 -5.36
N ARG A 390 -15.81 -7.00 -5.47
CA ARG A 390 -16.88 -6.04 -5.83
C ARG A 390 -17.32 -5.15 -4.68
N ASP A 391 -17.17 -5.64 -3.46
CA ASP A 391 -17.53 -4.92 -2.24
C ASP A 391 -16.40 -3.93 -1.84
N GLY A 392 -15.26 -4.05 -2.53
CA GLY A 392 -14.09 -3.19 -2.45
C GLY A 392 -14.33 -1.77 -3.00
N GLY A 393 -13.56 -0.80 -2.48
CA GLY A 393 -13.50 0.53 -3.07
C GLY A 393 -12.72 0.58 -4.39
N ALA A 394 -12.89 1.68 -5.14
CA ALA A 394 -12.21 1.89 -6.41
C ALA A 394 -10.70 2.06 -6.23
N VAL A 395 -9.92 1.39 -7.10
CA VAL A 395 -8.45 1.43 -7.07
C VAL A 395 -7.91 1.65 -8.47
N ALA A 396 -7.29 2.81 -8.70
CA ALA A 396 -6.61 3.17 -9.94
C ALA A 396 -5.10 3.11 -9.78
N ALA A 397 -4.41 2.50 -10.73
CA ALA A 397 -2.95 2.48 -10.82
C ALA A 397 -2.56 2.86 -12.26
N THR A 398 -1.91 4.01 -12.41
CA THR A 398 -1.53 4.59 -13.71
C THR A 398 -0.03 4.78 -13.77
N GLN A 399 0.60 4.23 -14.81
CA GLN A 399 2.06 4.29 -15.01
C GLN A 399 2.84 3.77 -13.79
N CYS A 400 2.28 2.79 -13.08
CA CYS A 400 2.93 2.16 -11.93
C CYS A 400 3.81 1.00 -12.39
N ILE A 401 4.97 0.86 -11.76
CA ILE A 401 5.94 -0.19 -12.07
C ILE A 401 5.93 -1.23 -10.96
N PHE A 402 5.96 -2.51 -11.33
CA PHE A 402 6.02 -3.62 -10.39
C PHE A 402 7.19 -4.53 -10.72
N GLN A 403 7.94 -4.99 -9.71
CA GLN A 403 9.14 -5.80 -9.94
C GLN A 403 9.55 -6.64 -8.73
N GLY A 404 9.78 -7.93 -8.94
CA GLY A 404 10.25 -8.89 -7.94
C GLY A 404 9.26 -9.12 -6.81
N ASN A 405 7.96 -8.88 -7.03
CA ASN A 405 6.94 -9.13 -6.01
C ASN A 405 6.59 -10.63 -5.96
N GLY A 406 6.26 -11.15 -4.79
CA GLY A 406 5.98 -12.58 -4.63
C GLY A 406 4.64 -13.02 -5.22
N MET A 407 3.71 -12.08 -5.46
CA MET A 407 2.44 -12.30 -6.16
C MET A 407 2.24 -11.26 -7.29
N ARG A 408 1.08 -11.35 -7.97
CA ARG A 408 0.71 -10.48 -9.09
C ARG A 408 0.86 -8.98 -8.79
N PRO A 409 1.12 -8.12 -9.80
CA PRO A 409 1.23 -6.67 -9.61
C PRO A 409 0.07 -6.07 -8.80
N ILE A 410 -1.15 -6.31 -9.28
CA ILE A 410 -2.42 -6.01 -8.60
C ILE A 410 -3.11 -7.34 -8.38
N TYR A 411 -3.45 -7.64 -7.13
CA TYR A 411 -4.27 -8.79 -6.77
C TYR A 411 -5.68 -8.31 -6.43
N ARG A 412 -6.65 -8.60 -7.30
CA ARG A 412 -8.07 -8.49 -6.98
C ARG A 412 -8.53 -9.88 -6.56
N GLY A 413 -9.22 -9.99 -5.43
CA GLY A 413 -9.66 -11.27 -4.87
C GLY A 413 -10.31 -12.22 -5.92
N PRO A 414 -10.45 -13.51 -5.61
CA PRO A 414 -10.68 -14.57 -6.61
C PRO A 414 -11.91 -14.36 -7.51
N LEU A 415 -12.88 -13.57 -7.08
CA LEU A 415 -14.24 -13.46 -7.63
C LEU A 415 -14.40 -12.45 -8.78
N HIS A 416 -13.35 -11.76 -9.20
CA HIS A 416 -13.57 -10.54 -9.99
C HIS A 416 -12.99 -10.53 -11.40
N LEU A 417 -13.84 -10.07 -12.32
CA LEU A 417 -13.54 -9.73 -13.71
C LEU A 417 -13.66 -8.22 -13.98
N ASP A 418 -14.07 -7.38 -13.03
CA ASP A 418 -14.26 -5.94 -13.32
C ASP A 418 -13.11 -5.07 -12.74
N PRO A 419 -12.63 -4.07 -13.46
CA PRO A 419 -12.74 -3.93 -14.91
C PRO A 419 -12.23 -5.17 -15.66
N LEU A 420 -12.79 -5.41 -16.85
CA LEU A 420 -12.36 -6.53 -17.69
C LEU A 420 -10.86 -6.47 -17.93
N VAL A 421 -10.19 -7.54 -17.52
CA VAL A 421 -8.76 -7.67 -17.73
C VAL A 421 -8.51 -7.79 -19.24
N PRO A 422 -7.56 -7.01 -19.80
CA PRO A 422 -7.17 -7.12 -21.21
C PRO A 422 -7.01 -8.57 -21.68
N THR A 423 -7.84 -9.02 -22.62
CA THR A 423 -7.92 -10.43 -23.02
C THR A 423 -7.66 -10.56 -24.52
N PRO A 424 -6.63 -11.31 -24.96
CA PRO A 424 -6.44 -11.67 -26.36
C PRO A 424 -7.61 -12.46 -26.93
N LEU A 425 -8.01 -12.11 -28.15
CA LEU A 425 -9.09 -12.77 -28.89
C LEU A 425 -8.56 -13.52 -30.11
N SER A 426 -7.73 -12.85 -30.92
CA SER A 426 -7.13 -13.43 -32.11
C SER A 426 -5.71 -12.92 -32.30
N ILE A 427 -4.89 -13.73 -32.97
CA ILE A 427 -3.46 -13.50 -33.19
C ILE A 427 -3.23 -13.74 -34.67
N ASP A 428 -2.72 -12.70 -35.32
CA ASP A 428 -2.23 -12.74 -36.69
C ASP A 428 -0.70 -12.54 -36.66
N ASP A 429 -0.06 -12.49 -37.83
CA ASP A 429 1.41 -12.43 -37.92
C ASP A 429 1.97 -11.14 -37.28
N GLU A 430 1.30 -10.01 -37.49
CA GLU A 430 1.77 -8.69 -37.02
C GLU A 430 1.11 -8.24 -35.71
N THR A 431 -0.16 -8.59 -35.48
CA THR A 431 -0.95 -7.99 -34.40
C THR A 431 -1.72 -9.01 -33.57
N VAL A 432 -2.03 -8.62 -32.33
CA VAL A 432 -2.97 -9.32 -31.47
C VAL A 432 -4.19 -8.43 -31.27
N ALA A 433 -5.37 -8.95 -31.58
CA ALA A 433 -6.63 -8.30 -31.26
C ALA A 433 -7.02 -8.68 -29.83
N CYS A 434 -7.39 -7.67 -29.04
CA CYS A 434 -7.71 -7.83 -27.62
C CYS A 434 -9.03 -7.15 -27.27
N LEU A 435 -9.55 -7.52 -26.10
CA LEU A 435 -10.77 -6.99 -25.51
C LEU A 435 -10.50 -6.48 -24.08
N ALA A 436 -11.09 -5.35 -23.73
CA ALA A 436 -11.19 -4.80 -22.39
C ALA A 436 -12.61 -4.22 -22.22
N ASP A 437 -12.87 -3.52 -21.11
CA ASP A 437 -14.14 -2.82 -20.97
C ASP A 437 -14.30 -1.73 -22.06
N PRO A 438 -15.54 -1.44 -22.48
CA PRO A 438 -15.84 -0.33 -23.38
C PRO A 438 -15.18 0.97 -22.95
N ARG A 439 -14.45 1.61 -23.86
CA ARG A 439 -13.73 2.87 -23.59
C ARG A 439 -12.77 2.81 -22.39
N ALA A 440 -12.24 1.64 -22.05
CA ALA A 440 -11.20 1.52 -21.04
C ALA A 440 -9.88 2.16 -21.52
N THR A 441 -9.17 2.79 -20.58
CA THR A 441 -7.78 3.19 -20.78
C THR A 441 -6.89 1.99 -20.55
N VAL A 442 -6.18 1.53 -21.58
CA VAL A 442 -5.34 0.33 -21.53
C VAL A 442 -3.87 0.73 -21.43
N GLU A 443 -3.16 0.25 -20.42
CA GLU A 443 -1.72 0.53 -20.27
C GLU A 443 -0.91 -0.72 -20.58
N LEU A 444 0.09 -0.57 -21.45
CA LEU A 444 0.97 -1.64 -21.90
C LEU A 444 2.31 -1.54 -21.20
N TYR A 445 2.83 -2.71 -20.82
CA TYR A 445 4.09 -2.87 -20.14
C TYR A 445 4.89 -4.01 -20.76
N LEU A 446 6.20 -3.92 -20.67
CA LEU A 446 7.14 -4.93 -21.10
C LEU A 446 7.88 -5.48 -19.89
N ASP A 447 7.96 -6.80 -19.79
CA ASP A 447 8.77 -7.48 -18.78
C ASP A 447 9.19 -8.87 -19.28
N ARG A 448 10.17 -9.49 -18.63
CA ARG A 448 10.53 -10.89 -18.90
C ARG A 448 9.55 -11.86 -18.26
N ALA A 449 9.09 -11.52 -17.06
CA ALA A 449 8.25 -12.35 -16.22
C ALA A 449 6.77 -11.89 -16.18
N GLY A 450 6.36 -10.90 -16.99
CA GLY A 450 4.99 -10.37 -16.96
C GLY A 450 4.60 -9.68 -15.64
N GLU A 451 5.55 -9.04 -14.96
CA GLU A 451 5.32 -8.25 -13.74
C GLU A 451 5.13 -6.76 -14.02
N ALA A 452 5.06 -6.30 -15.27
CA ALA A 452 4.93 -4.86 -15.60
C ALA A 452 6.11 -3.99 -15.11
N ALA A 453 7.34 -4.48 -15.29
CA ALA A 453 8.56 -3.81 -14.87
C ALA A 453 8.96 -2.57 -15.72
N ARG A 454 8.44 -2.45 -16.95
CA ARG A 454 8.70 -1.31 -17.83
C ARG A 454 7.43 -0.83 -18.52
N TYR A 455 6.97 0.37 -18.21
CA TYR A 455 5.88 1.00 -18.94
C TYR A 455 6.26 1.25 -20.41
N LEU A 456 5.33 0.96 -21.33
CA LEU A 456 5.53 1.15 -22.77
C LEU A 456 4.69 2.32 -23.29
N LYS A 457 3.36 2.22 -23.22
CA LYS A 457 2.43 3.24 -23.70
C LYS A 457 1.02 3.01 -23.19
N THR A 458 0.18 4.03 -23.32
CA THR A 458 -1.27 3.97 -23.08
C THR A 458 -2.02 3.92 -24.41
N LEU A 459 -3.04 3.08 -24.47
CA LEU A 459 -4.01 2.94 -25.54
C LEU A 459 -5.41 3.23 -25.01
N GLN A 460 -6.35 3.42 -25.93
CA GLN A 460 -7.76 3.61 -25.63
C GLN A 460 -8.55 2.51 -26.34
N ALA A 461 -9.31 1.72 -25.59
CA ALA A 461 -10.24 0.77 -26.17
C ALA A 461 -11.40 1.51 -26.84
N ASP A 462 -11.96 0.94 -27.90
CA ASP A 462 -13.11 1.51 -28.60
C ASP A 462 -14.43 1.33 -27.83
N GLU A 463 -15.55 1.70 -28.44
CA GLU A 463 -16.88 1.60 -27.81
C GLU A 463 -17.32 0.17 -27.52
N GLN A 464 -16.71 -0.81 -28.18
CA GLN A 464 -16.93 -2.23 -27.97
C GLN A 464 -15.85 -2.85 -27.07
N GLY A 465 -14.91 -2.04 -26.56
CA GLY A 465 -13.81 -2.49 -25.73
C GLY A 465 -12.65 -3.12 -26.50
N ARG A 466 -12.65 -3.06 -27.84
CA ARG A 466 -11.60 -3.66 -28.66
C ARG A 466 -10.39 -2.73 -28.78
N PHE A 467 -9.22 -3.34 -28.82
CA PHE A 467 -7.95 -2.68 -29.13
C PHE A 467 -6.98 -3.68 -29.78
N ARG A 468 -5.89 -3.18 -30.36
CA ARG A 468 -4.85 -4.01 -30.99
C ARG A 468 -3.49 -3.70 -30.40
N VAL A 469 -2.66 -4.73 -30.27
CA VAL A 469 -1.25 -4.61 -29.92
C VAL A 469 -0.37 -5.15 -31.04
N ASP A 470 0.78 -4.51 -31.24
CA ASP A 470 1.77 -4.89 -32.24
C ASP A 470 2.75 -5.89 -31.62
N ARG A 471 2.94 -7.04 -32.30
CA ARG A 471 3.84 -8.09 -31.85
C ARG A 471 5.31 -7.68 -32.00
N ALA A 472 5.65 -6.86 -32.98
CA ALA A 472 7.02 -6.37 -33.20
C ALA A 472 7.49 -5.45 -32.06
N ALA A 473 6.56 -4.92 -31.26
CA ALA A 473 6.88 -4.13 -30.07
C ALA A 473 7.37 -4.98 -28.87
N VAL A 474 7.36 -6.31 -28.97
CA VAL A 474 7.82 -7.23 -27.92
C VAL A 474 9.21 -7.77 -28.27
N PRO A 475 10.27 -7.41 -27.52
CA PRO A 475 11.60 -7.96 -27.75
C PRO A 475 11.67 -9.48 -27.50
N ASP A 476 12.66 -10.15 -28.09
CA ASP A 476 12.91 -11.57 -27.86
C ASP A 476 13.14 -11.88 -26.37
N GLY A 477 12.44 -12.91 -25.88
CA GLY A 477 12.48 -13.30 -24.47
C GLY A 477 11.70 -12.38 -23.52
N TRP A 478 10.87 -11.48 -24.05
CA TRP A 478 9.97 -10.64 -23.27
C TRP A 478 8.51 -10.96 -23.57
N VAL A 479 7.65 -10.47 -22.68
CA VAL A 479 6.21 -10.43 -22.88
C VAL A 479 5.70 -9.00 -22.71
N MET A 480 4.58 -8.73 -23.38
CA MET A 480 3.78 -7.54 -23.18
C MET A 480 2.60 -7.88 -22.28
N THR A 481 2.52 -7.19 -21.15
CA THR A 481 1.36 -7.24 -20.26
C THR A 481 0.52 -5.98 -20.38
N ALA A 482 -0.78 -6.11 -20.17
CA ALA A 482 -1.70 -5.01 -20.18
C ALA A 482 -2.60 -4.99 -18.94
N SER A 483 -2.93 -3.79 -18.48
CA SER A 483 -4.03 -3.52 -17.56
C SER A 483 -5.03 -2.56 -18.21
N ALA A 484 -6.29 -2.59 -17.78
CA ALA A 484 -7.35 -1.72 -18.24
C ALA A 484 -7.94 -0.95 -17.08
N THR A 485 -8.10 0.36 -17.24
CA THR A 485 -8.77 1.22 -16.27
C THR A 485 -10.12 1.65 -16.81
N ALA A 486 -11.19 1.31 -16.09
CA ALA A 486 -12.55 1.73 -16.38
C ALA A 486 -13.26 2.11 -15.08
N SER A 487 -14.12 3.13 -15.13
CA SER A 487 -14.88 3.60 -13.97
C SER A 487 -14.04 3.87 -12.71
N GLY A 488 -12.82 4.39 -12.89
CA GLY A 488 -11.90 4.72 -11.79
C GLY A 488 -11.24 3.52 -11.11
N SER A 489 -11.37 2.31 -11.66
CA SER A 489 -10.66 1.12 -11.20
C SER A 489 -9.77 0.55 -12.29
N THR A 490 -8.60 0.03 -11.93
CA THR A 490 -7.65 -0.66 -12.82
C THR A 490 -7.74 -2.17 -12.63
N SER A 491 -7.88 -2.92 -13.71
CA SER A 491 -7.91 -4.38 -13.73
C SER A 491 -6.61 -4.99 -13.19
N GLU A 492 -6.60 -6.31 -13.02
CA GLU A 492 -5.32 -7.03 -12.96
C GLU A 492 -4.59 -6.97 -14.31
N PHE A 493 -3.40 -7.57 -14.36
CA PHE A 493 -2.58 -7.65 -15.57
C PHE A 493 -2.78 -8.99 -16.28
N ASN A 494 -2.76 -8.97 -17.62
CA ASN A 494 -2.69 -10.17 -18.46
C ASN A 494 -1.58 -10.01 -19.51
N VAL A 495 -0.97 -11.12 -19.91
CA VAL A 495 -0.05 -11.20 -21.05
C VAL A 495 -0.84 -11.15 -22.35
N VAL A 496 -0.72 -10.03 -23.07
CA VAL A 496 -1.46 -9.77 -24.32
C VAL A 496 -0.64 -9.98 -25.59
N ALA A 497 0.69 -10.01 -25.48
CA ALA A 497 1.59 -10.41 -26.57
C ALA A 497 2.90 -10.98 -26.02
N GLY A 498 3.59 -11.79 -26.82
CA GLY A 498 4.86 -12.42 -26.45
C GLY A 498 5.67 -12.82 -27.68
N ALA A 499 6.99 -12.98 -27.50
CA ALA A 499 7.81 -13.68 -28.48
C ALA A 499 7.37 -15.16 -28.58
N SER A 500 7.51 -15.79 -29.74
CA SER A 500 7.19 -17.21 -29.90
C SER A 500 8.07 -18.06 -28.97
N SER A 501 7.47 -18.92 -28.16
CA SER A 501 8.19 -19.74 -27.16
C SER A 501 7.93 -21.23 -27.39
N ALA A 502 8.98 -21.98 -27.74
CA ALA A 502 8.88 -23.43 -27.91
C ALA A 502 8.49 -24.13 -26.60
N ASP A 503 9.02 -23.67 -25.47
CA ASP A 503 8.75 -24.25 -24.16
C ASP A 503 7.31 -24.01 -23.71
N ALA A 504 6.80 -22.78 -23.86
CA ALA A 504 5.41 -22.47 -23.50
C ALA A 504 4.43 -23.23 -24.40
N MET A 505 4.69 -23.26 -25.70
CA MET A 505 3.84 -23.97 -26.65
C MET A 505 3.89 -25.48 -26.45
N GLY A 506 5.07 -26.07 -26.17
CA GLY A 506 5.21 -27.50 -25.89
C GLY A 506 4.47 -27.92 -24.62
N ALA A 507 4.56 -27.11 -23.57
CA ALA A 507 3.84 -27.34 -22.33
C ALA A 507 2.32 -27.28 -22.53
N LEU A 508 1.81 -26.25 -23.23
CA LEU A 508 0.38 -26.08 -23.49
C LEU A 508 -0.19 -27.10 -24.49
N LEU A 509 0.57 -27.50 -25.51
CA LEU A 509 0.07 -28.37 -26.58
C LEU A 509 0.22 -29.86 -26.30
N ALA A 510 1.27 -30.26 -25.58
CA ALA A 510 1.63 -31.67 -25.39
C ALA A 510 2.09 -32.03 -23.97
N HIS A 511 2.00 -31.10 -22.99
CA HIS A 511 2.40 -31.33 -21.60
C HIS A 511 3.87 -31.74 -21.43
N THR A 512 4.76 -31.13 -22.19
CA THR A 512 6.19 -31.48 -22.18
C THR A 512 7.11 -30.28 -22.00
N GLY A 513 8.39 -30.54 -21.69
CA GLY A 513 9.41 -29.52 -21.54
C GLY A 513 9.47 -28.90 -20.14
N PRO A 514 10.41 -27.95 -19.94
CA PRO A 514 10.74 -27.41 -18.62
C PRO A 514 9.59 -26.62 -17.99
N LEU A 515 8.68 -26.09 -18.81
CA LEU A 515 7.49 -25.36 -18.40
C LEU A 515 6.25 -26.27 -18.28
N SER A 516 6.34 -27.59 -18.41
CA SER A 516 5.21 -28.49 -18.12
C SER A 516 5.06 -28.73 -16.61
N ASP A 517 3.87 -29.08 -16.11
CA ASP A 517 3.68 -29.41 -14.68
C ASP A 517 4.55 -30.57 -14.21
N ILE A 518 4.80 -31.55 -15.08
CA ILE A 518 5.73 -32.64 -14.78
C ILE A 518 7.20 -32.20 -14.84
N GLY A 519 7.48 -31.09 -15.53
CA GLY A 519 8.82 -30.61 -15.86
C GLY A 519 9.59 -31.58 -16.75
N GLY A 520 10.89 -31.33 -16.90
CA GLY A 520 11.81 -32.21 -17.62
C GLY A 520 12.06 -31.79 -19.07
N ASP A 521 12.57 -32.75 -19.84
CA ASP A 521 12.99 -32.56 -21.22
C ASP A 521 11.80 -32.42 -22.19
N ALA A 522 12.03 -31.75 -23.32
CA ALA A 522 10.99 -31.60 -24.33
C ALA A 522 10.75 -32.93 -25.08
N ASP A 523 9.50 -33.24 -25.37
CA ASP A 523 9.07 -34.40 -26.16
C ASP A 523 8.45 -33.91 -27.46
N LEU A 524 9.25 -33.92 -28.53
CA LEU A 524 8.78 -33.49 -29.85
C LEU A 524 7.76 -34.46 -30.46
N ASP A 525 7.66 -35.69 -29.98
CA ASP A 525 6.72 -36.68 -30.49
C ASP A 525 5.42 -36.73 -29.66
N GLY A 526 5.29 -35.82 -28.68
CA GLY A 526 4.08 -35.59 -27.91
C GLY A 526 2.88 -35.31 -28.82
N GLY A 527 1.84 -36.12 -28.68
CA GLY A 527 0.62 -36.03 -29.49
C GLY A 527 -0.30 -34.88 -29.05
N LEU A 528 -0.85 -34.17 -30.02
CA LEU A 528 -1.80 -33.07 -29.79
C LEU A 528 -3.19 -33.58 -29.43
N ARG A 529 -3.88 -32.87 -28.51
CA ARG A 529 -5.26 -33.18 -28.10
C ARG A 529 -6.20 -32.07 -28.55
N ARG A 530 -7.23 -32.39 -29.35
CA ARG A 530 -8.12 -31.37 -29.94
C ARG A 530 -9.48 -31.89 -30.37
N TRP A 531 -10.40 -30.97 -30.65
CA TRP A 531 -11.69 -31.25 -31.28
C TRP A 531 -11.61 -31.29 -32.81
N ARG A 532 -12.62 -31.91 -33.43
CA ARG A 532 -12.82 -31.84 -34.89
C ARG A 532 -13.48 -30.51 -35.25
N THR A 533 -13.07 -29.92 -36.38
CA THR A 533 -13.69 -28.69 -36.90
C THR A 533 -15.21 -28.88 -37.06
N GLY A 534 -15.97 -27.88 -36.61
CA GLY A 534 -17.44 -27.90 -36.59
C GLY A 534 -18.05 -28.41 -35.27
N THR A 535 -17.24 -28.84 -34.31
CA THR A 535 -17.74 -29.34 -33.01
C THR A 535 -18.47 -28.24 -32.23
N LYS A 536 -19.66 -28.57 -31.72
CA LYS A 536 -20.39 -27.75 -30.75
C LYS A 536 -20.22 -28.35 -29.35
N LEU A 537 -19.73 -27.55 -28.41
CA LEU A 537 -19.62 -27.89 -26.99
C LEU A 537 -20.77 -27.25 -26.22
N ILE A 538 -21.40 -28.01 -25.32
CA ILE A 538 -22.39 -27.51 -24.37
C ILE A 538 -21.82 -27.69 -22.98
N LEU A 539 -21.41 -26.59 -22.34
CA LEU A 539 -20.99 -26.60 -20.96
C LEU A 539 -22.25 -26.61 -20.08
N HIS A 540 -22.54 -27.75 -19.46
CA HIS A 540 -23.79 -27.95 -18.73
C HIS A 540 -23.58 -27.86 -17.22
N VAL A 541 -24.20 -26.87 -16.59
CA VAL A 541 -24.19 -26.68 -15.14
C VAL A 541 -25.60 -26.97 -14.61
N ALA A 542 -25.77 -28.09 -13.91
CA ALA A 542 -27.11 -28.55 -13.48
C ALA A 542 -27.79 -27.59 -12.49
N ASN A 543 -27.01 -27.03 -11.57
CA ASN A 543 -27.46 -26.06 -10.57
C ASN A 543 -26.84 -24.68 -10.90
N PRO A 544 -27.60 -23.59 -10.86
CA PRO A 544 -27.05 -22.25 -11.09
C PRO A 544 -25.83 -21.97 -10.19
N PRO A 545 -24.68 -21.58 -10.76
CA PRO A 545 -23.52 -21.21 -9.96
C PRO A 545 -23.68 -19.77 -9.42
N SER A 546 -22.68 -19.25 -8.72
CA SER A 546 -22.69 -17.84 -8.32
C SER A 546 -22.70 -16.91 -9.54
N VAL A 547 -23.22 -15.69 -9.38
CA VAL A 547 -23.28 -14.68 -10.46
C VAL A 547 -21.89 -14.41 -11.07
N ALA A 548 -20.84 -14.41 -10.24
CA ALA A 548 -19.47 -14.22 -10.70
C ALA A 548 -19.02 -15.36 -11.63
N VAL A 549 -19.29 -16.61 -11.25
CA VAL A 549 -18.98 -17.81 -12.04
C VAL A 549 -19.79 -17.86 -13.32
N GLU A 550 -21.10 -17.60 -13.25
CA GLU A 550 -21.95 -17.62 -14.44
C GLU A 550 -21.47 -16.59 -15.47
N ARG A 551 -21.18 -15.36 -15.04
CA ARG A 551 -20.64 -14.32 -15.93
C ARG A 551 -19.32 -14.74 -16.57
N TYR A 552 -18.44 -15.35 -15.80
CA TYR A 552 -17.17 -15.89 -16.29
C TYR A 552 -17.38 -16.96 -17.36
N ALA A 553 -18.24 -17.93 -17.05
CA ALA A 553 -18.53 -19.05 -17.94
C ALA A 553 -19.15 -18.55 -19.25
N ARG A 554 -20.09 -17.60 -19.18
CA ARG A 554 -20.67 -16.97 -20.38
C ARG A 554 -19.59 -16.30 -21.23
N PHE A 555 -18.79 -15.42 -20.62
CA PHE A 555 -17.70 -14.74 -21.32
C PHE A 555 -16.77 -15.74 -22.04
N VAL A 556 -16.32 -16.76 -21.33
CA VAL A 556 -15.41 -17.77 -21.89
C VAL A 556 -16.08 -18.53 -23.03
N THR A 557 -17.31 -19.01 -22.88
CA THR A 557 -18.01 -19.76 -23.93
C THR A 557 -18.28 -18.94 -25.19
N GLU A 558 -18.61 -17.65 -25.03
CA GLU A 558 -18.88 -16.73 -26.15
C GLU A 558 -17.64 -16.54 -27.04
N HIS A 559 -16.43 -16.57 -26.46
CA HIS A 559 -15.18 -16.28 -27.18
C HIS A 559 -14.43 -17.53 -27.68
N VAL A 560 -14.93 -18.75 -27.41
CA VAL A 560 -14.34 -19.99 -27.98
C VAL A 560 -14.29 -19.95 -29.50
N VAL A 561 -15.31 -19.36 -30.12
CA VAL A 561 -15.37 -19.24 -31.58
C VAL A 561 -14.21 -18.39 -32.11
N ASP A 562 -13.83 -17.33 -31.40
CA ASP A 562 -12.71 -16.46 -31.77
C ASP A 562 -11.38 -17.21 -31.56
N TRP A 563 -11.16 -17.75 -30.36
CA TRP A 563 -9.91 -18.45 -29.99
C TRP A 563 -9.63 -19.70 -30.82
N THR A 564 -10.67 -20.30 -31.42
CA THR A 564 -10.52 -21.48 -32.28
C THR A 564 -10.70 -21.17 -33.76
N ARG A 565 -10.78 -19.90 -34.16
CA ARG A 565 -11.01 -19.48 -35.57
C ARG A 565 -12.24 -20.17 -36.19
N GLY A 566 -13.29 -20.31 -35.40
CA GLY A 566 -14.57 -20.92 -35.78
C GLY A 566 -14.58 -22.45 -35.80
N ALA A 567 -13.47 -23.13 -35.50
CA ALA A 567 -13.42 -24.58 -35.52
C ALA A 567 -14.29 -25.22 -34.43
N VAL A 568 -14.44 -24.55 -33.29
CA VAL A 568 -15.27 -25.01 -32.17
C VAL A 568 -16.22 -23.88 -31.78
N ARG A 569 -17.46 -24.24 -31.45
CA ARG A 569 -18.43 -23.33 -30.82
C ARG A 569 -18.77 -23.84 -29.44
N ALA A 570 -18.97 -22.95 -28.48
CA ALA A 570 -19.38 -23.31 -27.14
C ALA A 570 -20.65 -22.56 -26.72
N GLU A 571 -21.42 -23.16 -25.82
CA GLU A 571 -22.60 -22.58 -25.23
C GLU A 571 -22.68 -22.99 -23.75
N LEU A 572 -23.05 -22.06 -22.87
CA LEU A 572 -23.37 -22.34 -21.47
C LEU A 572 -24.85 -22.70 -21.33
N CYS A 573 -25.13 -23.87 -20.77
CA CYS A 573 -26.46 -24.32 -20.41
C CYS A 573 -26.57 -24.47 -18.88
N VAL A 574 -27.51 -23.77 -18.26
CA VAL A 574 -27.75 -23.80 -16.80
C VAL A 574 -29.14 -24.38 -16.52
N GLY A 575 -29.23 -25.37 -15.63
CA GLY A 575 -30.50 -25.99 -15.21
C GLY A 575 -30.75 -27.40 -15.77
N ALA A 576 -32.01 -27.85 -15.76
CA ALA A 576 -32.37 -29.26 -15.95
C ALA A 576 -32.40 -29.75 -17.41
N ALA A 577 -32.51 -28.87 -18.40
CA ALA A 577 -32.70 -29.26 -19.80
C ALA A 577 -31.43 -29.02 -20.63
N VAL A 578 -30.78 -30.10 -21.07
CA VAL A 578 -29.77 -30.02 -22.14
C VAL A 578 -30.46 -30.31 -23.47
N PRO A 579 -30.38 -29.42 -24.47
CA PRO A 579 -30.94 -29.69 -25.78
C PRO A 579 -30.37 -31.00 -26.35
N SER A 580 -31.23 -31.94 -26.73
CA SER A 580 -30.79 -33.15 -27.42
C SER A 580 -30.33 -32.79 -28.82
N SER A 581 -29.02 -32.78 -29.05
CA SER A 581 -28.43 -32.65 -30.38
C SER A 581 -27.46 -33.80 -30.60
N ARG A 582 -27.61 -34.50 -31.73
CA ARG A 582 -26.66 -35.54 -32.15
C ARG A 582 -25.27 -34.96 -32.48
N ASP A 583 -25.20 -33.65 -32.74
CA ASP A 583 -24.00 -32.96 -33.22
C ASP A 583 -23.34 -32.06 -32.15
N ALA A 584 -23.75 -32.20 -30.88
CA ALA A 584 -23.18 -31.45 -29.76
C ALA A 584 -22.60 -32.37 -28.68
N VAL A 585 -21.43 -31.99 -28.14
CA VAL A 585 -20.79 -32.66 -27.01
C VAL A 585 -21.17 -31.95 -25.73
N VAL A 586 -21.87 -32.66 -24.85
CA VAL A 586 -22.22 -32.15 -23.53
C VAL A 586 -21.05 -32.39 -22.57
N VAL A 587 -20.60 -31.34 -21.91
CA VAL A 587 -19.56 -31.36 -20.88
C VAL A 587 -20.20 -30.95 -19.55
N PRO A 588 -20.59 -31.91 -18.70
CA PRO A 588 -21.18 -31.60 -17.41
C PRO A 588 -20.14 -30.97 -16.48
N VAL A 589 -20.51 -29.88 -15.82
CA VAL A 589 -19.76 -29.22 -14.75
C VAL A 589 -20.41 -29.57 -13.43
N ARG A 590 -19.65 -30.19 -12.53
CA ARG A 590 -20.13 -30.60 -11.20
C ARG A 590 -19.31 -29.95 -10.12
N TYR A 591 -20.01 -29.28 -9.22
CA TYR A 591 -19.46 -28.72 -8.00
C TYR A 591 -19.45 -29.77 -6.90
N LEU A 592 -18.31 -29.93 -6.23
CA LEU A 592 -18.08 -30.90 -5.16
C LEU A 592 -17.49 -30.18 -3.93
N SER A 593 -17.61 -30.79 -2.76
CA SER A 593 -16.87 -30.35 -1.56
C SER A 593 -15.36 -30.31 -1.85
N PRO A 594 -14.58 -29.33 -1.36
CA PRO A 594 -13.13 -29.26 -1.52
C PRO A 594 -12.39 -30.56 -1.15
N ASP A 595 -12.91 -31.29 -0.17
CA ASP A 595 -12.30 -32.53 0.34
C ASP A 595 -12.66 -33.77 -0.49
N ALA A 596 -13.43 -33.62 -1.58
CA ALA A 596 -13.83 -34.75 -2.40
C ALA A 596 -12.61 -35.41 -3.06
N GLU A 597 -12.46 -36.72 -2.86
CA GLU A 597 -11.34 -37.52 -3.40
C GLU A 597 -11.16 -37.32 -4.92
N ALA A 598 -12.27 -37.18 -5.65
CA ALA A 598 -12.27 -36.96 -7.09
C ALA A 598 -11.58 -35.65 -7.55
N LEU A 599 -11.37 -34.69 -6.64
CA LEU A 599 -10.63 -33.45 -6.91
C LEU A 599 -9.12 -33.61 -6.74
N LEU A 600 -8.64 -34.72 -6.16
CA LEU A 600 -7.21 -35.00 -5.97
C LEU A 600 -6.45 -33.87 -5.23
N GLY A 601 -7.13 -33.20 -4.29
CA GLY A 601 -6.59 -32.05 -3.55
C GLY A 601 -6.46 -30.75 -4.38
N ARG A 602 -7.13 -30.66 -5.54
CA ARG A 602 -7.07 -29.51 -6.46
C ARG A 602 -8.37 -28.71 -6.42
N GLY A 603 -8.32 -27.47 -6.91
CA GLY A 603 -9.51 -26.64 -7.08
C GLY A 603 -10.44 -27.14 -8.19
N GLY A 604 -9.90 -27.88 -9.17
CA GLY A 604 -10.65 -28.41 -10.30
C GLY A 604 -9.96 -29.63 -10.91
N VAL A 605 -10.75 -30.46 -11.58
CA VAL A 605 -10.29 -31.62 -12.36
C VAL A 605 -11.17 -31.80 -13.59
N THR A 606 -10.55 -31.78 -14.77
CA THR A 606 -11.21 -32.10 -16.03
C THR A 606 -10.97 -33.56 -16.40
N PHE A 607 -12.06 -34.31 -16.56
CA PHE A 607 -12.04 -35.62 -17.19
C PHE A 607 -12.07 -35.48 -18.71
N MET A 608 -11.03 -35.97 -19.36
CA MET A 608 -10.86 -35.94 -20.81
C MET A 608 -10.67 -37.34 -21.37
N LYS A 609 -11.18 -37.57 -22.58
CA LYS A 609 -11.01 -38.83 -23.33
C LYS A 609 -10.69 -38.53 -24.79
N TRP A 610 -9.76 -39.25 -25.39
CA TRP A 610 -9.37 -39.08 -26.80
C TRP A 610 -9.04 -40.41 -27.50
N ASP A 611 -9.13 -40.42 -28.84
CA ASP A 611 -8.78 -41.56 -29.68
C ASP A 611 -7.26 -41.66 -29.95
N GLY A 612 -6.82 -42.71 -30.65
CA GLY A 612 -5.41 -42.92 -30.98
C GLY A 612 -4.81 -41.87 -31.93
N GLN A 613 -5.62 -40.97 -32.47
CA GLN A 613 -5.17 -39.83 -33.28
C GLN A 613 -5.15 -38.51 -32.50
N GLY A 614 -5.54 -38.52 -31.22
CA GLY A 614 -5.58 -37.34 -30.36
C GLY A 614 -6.88 -36.53 -30.48
N TYR A 615 -7.91 -37.03 -31.15
CA TYR A 615 -9.21 -36.35 -31.18
C TYR A 615 -10.02 -36.65 -29.94
N PHE A 616 -10.56 -35.60 -29.32
CA PHE A 616 -11.43 -35.74 -28.16
C PHE A 616 -12.72 -36.52 -28.47
N MET A 617 -13.19 -37.25 -27.46
CA MET A 617 -14.36 -38.12 -27.51
C MET A 617 -15.22 -37.91 -26.26
N SER A 618 -16.52 -38.19 -26.38
CA SER A 618 -17.38 -38.29 -25.20
C SER A 618 -17.16 -39.62 -24.43
N PRO A 619 -17.43 -39.65 -23.11
CA PRO A 619 -17.85 -38.53 -22.25
C PRO A 619 -16.67 -37.64 -21.82
N MET A 620 -16.95 -36.35 -21.60
CA MET A 620 -16.08 -35.37 -20.96
C MET A 620 -16.81 -34.83 -19.72
N ARG A 621 -16.11 -34.34 -18.69
CA ARG A 621 -16.74 -33.62 -17.56
C ARG A 621 -15.73 -32.75 -16.83
N ILE A 622 -16.21 -31.69 -16.18
CA ILE A 622 -15.43 -30.86 -15.26
C ILE A 622 -15.94 -31.09 -13.83
N LEU A 623 -15.03 -31.29 -12.89
CA LEU A 623 -15.28 -31.28 -11.46
C LEU A 623 -14.63 -30.04 -10.86
N LEU A 624 -15.35 -29.29 -10.04
CA LEU A 624 -14.87 -28.07 -9.39
C LEU A 624 -15.11 -28.13 -7.88
N ALA A 625 -14.14 -27.68 -7.10
CA ALA A 625 -14.31 -27.43 -5.68
C ALA A 625 -15.25 -26.23 -5.46
N THR A 626 -16.24 -26.37 -4.60
CA THR A 626 -17.01 -25.22 -4.10
C THR A 626 -16.20 -24.45 -3.07
N GLY A 627 -16.30 -23.12 -3.08
CA GLY A 627 -15.86 -22.33 -1.92
C GLY A 627 -16.63 -22.74 -0.66
N ALA A 628 -16.10 -22.39 0.52
CA ALA A 628 -16.79 -22.59 1.80
C ALA A 628 -18.17 -21.93 1.78
N ASP A 629 -18.26 -20.74 1.20
CA ASP A 629 -19.49 -20.16 0.67
C ASP A 629 -19.51 -20.33 -0.87
N PRO A 630 -20.59 -20.88 -1.47
CA PRO A 630 -20.74 -20.94 -2.91
C PRO A 630 -20.54 -19.58 -3.62
N ARG A 631 -20.88 -18.47 -2.95
CA ARG A 631 -20.67 -17.10 -3.45
C ARG A 631 -19.18 -16.74 -3.55
N GLU A 632 -18.34 -17.41 -2.77
CA GLU A 632 -16.88 -17.26 -2.75
C GLU A 632 -16.15 -18.28 -3.65
N THR A 633 -16.90 -19.07 -4.43
CA THR A 633 -16.31 -19.99 -5.40
C THR A 633 -15.54 -19.22 -6.47
N CYS A 634 -14.24 -19.50 -6.60
CA CYS A 634 -13.36 -18.82 -7.55
C CYS A 634 -13.74 -19.17 -9.00
N PRO A 635 -14.21 -18.21 -9.81
CA PRO A 635 -14.60 -18.46 -11.19
C PRO A 635 -13.44 -18.79 -12.14
N ARG A 636 -12.20 -18.43 -11.77
CA ARG A 636 -11.01 -18.66 -12.61
C ARG A 636 -10.68 -20.12 -12.77
N VAL A 637 -10.99 -20.93 -11.75
CA VAL A 637 -10.79 -22.38 -11.80
C VAL A 637 -11.65 -23.00 -12.91
N LEU A 638 -12.86 -22.49 -13.15
CA LEU A 638 -13.69 -22.95 -14.25
C LEU A 638 -13.05 -22.65 -15.61
N ALA A 639 -12.50 -21.44 -15.80
CA ALA A 639 -11.85 -21.09 -17.06
C ALA A 639 -10.59 -21.93 -17.31
N HIS A 640 -9.80 -22.16 -16.27
CA HIS A 640 -8.65 -23.07 -16.27
C HIS A 640 -9.07 -24.47 -16.74
N GLU A 641 -10.04 -25.08 -16.07
CA GLU A 641 -10.53 -26.41 -16.43
C GLU A 641 -11.17 -26.46 -17.83
N PHE A 642 -11.82 -25.38 -18.25
CA PHE A 642 -12.36 -25.30 -19.59
C PHE A 642 -11.26 -25.19 -20.67
N GLY A 643 -10.10 -24.61 -20.35
CA GLY A 643 -8.90 -24.69 -21.18
C GLY A 643 -8.51 -26.13 -21.50
N HIS A 644 -8.58 -27.04 -20.52
CA HIS A 644 -8.36 -28.46 -20.74
C HIS A 644 -9.38 -29.08 -21.69
N VAL A 645 -10.65 -28.72 -21.53
CA VAL A 645 -11.71 -29.16 -22.46
C VAL A 645 -11.42 -28.73 -23.90
N LEU A 646 -10.76 -27.58 -24.10
CA LEU A 646 -10.39 -27.08 -25.42
C LEU A 646 -9.10 -27.71 -25.99
N GLY A 647 -8.32 -28.42 -25.18
CA GLY A 647 -7.09 -29.11 -25.61
C GLY A 647 -5.81 -28.64 -24.93
N LEU A 648 -5.89 -27.58 -24.13
CA LEU A 648 -4.71 -27.04 -23.44
C LEU A 648 -4.28 -27.99 -22.33
N CYS A 649 -2.99 -28.24 -22.23
CA CYS A 649 -2.37 -28.94 -21.13
C CYS A 649 -1.91 -27.94 -20.06
N HIS A 650 -1.64 -28.44 -18.86
CA HIS A 650 -1.07 -27.59 -17.83
C HIS A 650 0.37 -27.22 -18.15
N ALA A 651 0.73 -26.01 -17.74
CA ALA A 651 2.06 -25.52 -17.88
C ALA A 651 2.44 -24.65 -16.65
N ARG A 652 3.66 -24.85 -16.13
CA ARG A 652 4.37 -24.01 -15.14
C ARG A 652 4.78 -22.66 -15.73
N VAL A 653 3.97 -22.11 -16.63
CA VAL A 653 4.23 -20.81 -17.23
C VAL A 653 3.80 -19.69 -16.28
N GLY A 654 3.58 -19.93 -14.97
CA GLY A 654 2.86 -18.99 -14.12
C GLY A 654 3.00 -19.16 -12.61
N LEU A 655 2.38 -18.22 -11.89
CA LEU A 655 2.65 -17.89 -10.48
C LEU A 655 2.10 -18.93 -9.48
N LEU A 656 1.30 -19.91 -9.96
CA LEU A 656 0.79 -21.03 -9.16
C LEU A 656 1.90 -21.80 -8.44
N SER A 657 3.08 -21.95 -9.08
CA SER A 657 4.25 -22.57 -8.45
C SER A 657 4.73 -21.80 -7.22
N ARG A 658 4.71 -20.45 -7.24
CA ARG A 658 5.11 -19.61 -6.09
C ARG A 658 4.08 -19.65 -4.94
N MET A 659 2.79 -19.64 -5.25
CA MET A 659 1.71 -19.63 -4.25
C MET A 659 1.49 -20.99 -3.56
N GLN A 660 1.77 -22.10 -4.24
CA GLN A 660 1.66 -23.45 -3.68
C GLN A 660 2.93 -23.89 -2.92
N GLY A 661 3.91 -22.99 -2.71
CA GLY A 661 5.17 -23.33 -2.05
C GLY A 661 6.07 -24.28 -2.86
N SER A 662 5.80 -24.45 -4.15
CA SER A 662 6.66 -25.21 -5.06
C SER A 662 7.90 -24.40 -5.41
N THR A 663 9.04 -25.07 -5.61
CA THR A 663 10.30 -24.40 -5.95
C THR A 663 10.09 -23.55 -7.21
N PRO A 664 10.43 -22.24 -7.20
CA PRO A 664 10.29 -21.40 -8.38
C PRO A 664 11.09 -22.02 -9.55
N PRO A 665 10.53 -22.08 -10.76
CA PRO A 665 11.30 -22.48 -11.93
C PRO A 665 12.43 -21.46 -12.20
N THR A 666 13.45 -21.87 -12.95
CA THR A 666 14.60 -21.06 -13.40
C THR A 666 14.19 -19.81 -14.21
N ASP A 667 15.16 -18.96 -14.57
CA ASP A 667 15.05 -17.60 -15.18
C ASP A 667 14.12 -17.41 -16.42
N ALA A 668 13.49 -18.46 -16.94
CA ALA A 668 12.62 -18.44 -18.13
C ALA A 668 11.11 -18.45 -17.76
N PHE A 669 10.72 -17.58 -16.84
CA PHE A 669 9.32 -17.47 -16.41
C PHE A 669 8.56 -16.47 -17.28
N VAL A 670 7.36 -16.82 -17.72
CA VAL A 670 6.30 -15.86 -18.09
C VAL A 670 5.29 -15.87 -16.93
N ASN A 671 4.49 -14.83 -16.69
CA ASN A 671 3.44 -14.85 -15.68
C ASN A 671 2.11 -15.30 -16.32
N ASP A 672 1.79 -16.58 -16.20
CA ASP A 672 0.54 -17.22 -16.59
C ASP A 672 -0.43 -17.37 -15.41
N PHE A 673 -0.56 -16.32 -14.59
CA PHE A 673 -1.77 -16.19 -13.78
C PHE A 673 -2.56 -14.98 -14.21
N SER A 674 -2.85 -14.92 -15.50
CA SER A 674 -3.91 -14.07 -15.96
C SER A 674 -5.25 -14.62 -15.45
N PRO A 675 -6.19 -13.76 -15.02
CA PRO A 675 -7.56 -14.22 -14.84
C PRO A 675 -8.10 -14.88 -16.12
N MET A 676 -7.75 -14.38 -17.30
CA MET A 676 -8.27 -14.85 -18.59
C MET A 676 -7.19 -15.54 -19.42
N PHE A 677 -7.57 -16.19 -20.53
CA PHE A 677 -6.60 -16.74 -21.48
C PHE A 677 -5.59 -15.67 -21.91
N THR A 678 -4.32 -16.08 -21.89
CA THR A 678 -3.16 -15.28 -22.27
C THR A 678 -2.93 -15.35 -23.77
N PHE A 679 -1.94 -14.58 -24.25
CA PHE A 679 -1.44 -14.70 -25.62
C PHE A 679 -1.05 -16.14 -25.99
N TYR A 680 -0.40 -16.88 -25.10
CA TYR A 680 0.08 -18.24 -25.40
C TYR A 680 -1.05 -19.26 -25.45
N ASP A 681 -2.06 -19.12 -24.58
CA ASP A 681 -3.27 -19.95 -24.63
C ASP A 681 -3.98 -19.80 -25.97
N VAL A 682 -4.22 -18.55 -26.40
CA VAL A 682 -4.88 -18.25 -27.67
C VAL A 682 -4.02 -18.70 -28.86
N GLN A 683 -2.70 -18.58 -28.77
CA GLN A 683 -1.79 -19.10 -29.79
C GLN A 683 -1.87 -20.63 -29.90
N ALA A 684 -1.88 -21.34 -28.77
CA ALA A 684 -2.04 -22.80 -28.73
C ALA A 684 -3.39 -23.23 -29.29
N LEU A 685 -4.48 -22.53 -28.95
CA LEU A 685 -5.81 -22.82 -29.50
C LEU A 685 -5.87 -22.62 -31.02
N HIS A 686 -5.23 -21.58 -31.58
CA HIS A 686 -5.12 -21.43 -33.04
C HIS A 686 -4.35 -22.55 -33.71
N VAL A 687 -3.30 -23.07 -33.07
CA VAL A 687 -2.54 -24.22 -33.57
C VAL A 687 -3.42 -25.47 -33.55
N LEU A 688 -4.09 -25.74 -32.42
CA LEU A 688 -4.97 -26.90 -32.27
C LEU A 688 -6.17 -26.86 -33.23
N SER A 689 -6.67 -25.67 -33.55
CA SER A 689 -7.85 -25.50 -34.40
C SER A 689 -7.55 -25.40 -35.90
N ASN A 690 -6.28 -25.35 -36.29
CA ASN A 690 -5.90 -25.17 -37.68
C ASN A 690 -6.21 -26.44 -38.50
N PRO A 691 -7.03 -26.33 -39.56
CA PRO A 691 -7.49 -27.49 -40.34
C PRO A 691 -6.37 -28.20 -41.09
N ARG A 692 -5.19 -27.57 -41.26
CA ARG A 692 -4.02 -28.18 -41.91
C ARG A 692 -3.47 -29.39 -41.14
N TRP A 693 -3.82 -29.56 -39.86
CA TRP A 693 -3.34 -30.66 -39.02
C TRP A 693 -4.28 -31.87 -39.01
N GLY A 694 -4.92 -32.21 -40.14
CA GLY A 694 -5.85 -33.34 -40.25
C GLY A 694 -5.18 -34.72 -40.12
N GLY A 695 -4.87 -35.17 -38.89
CA GLY A 695 -4.25 -36.48 -38.58
C GLY A 695 -3.55 -36.50 -37.21
N PRO A 696 -2.95 -37.62 -36.77
CA PRO A 696 -2.13 -37.63 -35.55
C PRO A 696 -0.97 -36.65 -35.73
N ALA A 697 -1.07 -35.50 -35.05
CA ALA A 697 -0.10 -34.42 -35.14
C ALA A 697 0.81 -34.45 -33.92
N THR A 698 2.12 -34.34 -34.13
CA THR A 698 3.11 -34.19 -33.05
C THR A 698 3.75 -32.81 -33.08
N LEU A 699 4.39 -32.39 -31.98
CA LEU A 699 5.14 -31.13 -31.94
C LEU A 699 6.22 -31.08 -33.04
N ARG A 700 6.86 -32.21 -33.34
CA ARG A 700 7.88 -32.35 -34.40
C ARG A 700 7.34 -31.95 -35.76
N GLN A 701 6.13 -32.41 -36.09
CA GLN A 701 5.49 -32.07 -37.35
C GLN A 701 5.10 -30.59 -37.41
N LEU A 702 4.65 -30.01 -36.30
CA LEU A 702 4.36 -28.58 -36.21
C LEU A 702 5.64 -27.73 -36.43
N VAL A 703 6.75 -28.11 -35.81
CA VAL A 703 8.06 -27.46 -36.00
C VAL A 703 8.53 -27.59 -37.44
N ALA A 704 8.47 -28.79 -38.03
CA ALA A 704 8.89 -29.03 -39.41
C ALA A 704 8.05 -28.22 -40.43
N ALA A 705 6.77 -27.98 -40.11
CA ALA A 705 5.88 -27.18 -40.92
C ALA A 705 5.92 -25.66 -40.60
N GLY A 706 6.83 -25.22 -39.72
CA GLY A 706 7.03 -23.81 -39.36
C GLY A 706 5.92 -23.20 -38.50
N ALA A 707 5.04 -24.03 -37.92
CA ALA A 707 3.94 -23.56 -37.08
C ALA A 707 4.35 -23.29 -35.63
N LEU A 708 5.47 -23.85 -35.21
CA LEU A 708 6.11 -23.60 -33.92
C LEU A 708 7.58 -23.21 -34.15
N PRO A 709 8.17 -22.36 -33.30
CA PRO A 709 9.61 -22.15 -33.32
C PRO A 709 10.35 -23.47 -33.03
N PRO A 710 11.54 -23.69 -33.60
CA PRO A 710 12.35 -24.85 -33.27
C PRO A 710 12.75 -24.82 -31.79
N ALA A 711 12.95 -25.99 -31.19
CA ALA A 711 13.47 -26.09 -29.84
C ALA A 711 14.85 -25.40 -29.76
N PRO A 712 15.18 -24.70 -28.65
CA PRO A 712 16.49 -24.10 -28.45
C PRO A 712 17.63 -25.10 -28.67
N THR A 713 18.75 -24.64 -29.22
CA THR A 713 19.97 -25.46 -29.34
C THR A 713 20.44 -25.91 -27.96
N GLY A 714 20.49 -27.22 -27.71
CA GLY A 714 20.88 -27.81 -26.44
C GLY A 714 19.72 -28.37 -25.60
N THR A 715 18.46 -28.24 -26.04
CA THR A 715 17.33 -28.92 -25.41
C THR A 715 17.45 -30.43 -25.57
N THR A 716 17.58 -31.15 -24.46
CA THR A 716 17.49 -32.62 -24.46
C THR A 716 16.09 -33.02 -24.90
N VAL A 717 15.98 -33.99 -25.81
CA VAL A 717 14.70 -34.55 -26.24
C VAL A 717 14.51 -35.90 -25.57
N ALA A 718 13.36 -36.10 -24.92
CA ALA A 718 13.05 -37.37 -24.28
C ALA A 718 13.03 -38.54 -25.29
N SER A 719 13.47 -39.73 -24.86
CA SER A 719 13.44 -40.93 -25.70
C SER A 719 12.02 -41.47 -25.89
N LEU A 720 11.73 -41.97 -27.10
CA LEU A 720 10.45 -42.51 -27.59
C LEU A 720 9.57 -43.18 -26.51
N GLN A 721 8.33 -42.71 -26.35
CA GLN A 721 7.24 -43.50 -25.79
C GLN A 721 6.34 -44.05 -26.90
N PRO A 722 5.96 -45.34 -26.88
CA PRO A 722 5.09 -45.91 -27.90
C PRO A 722 3.67 -45.33 -27.83
N THR A 723 3.11 -44.97 -28.99
CA THR A 723 1.71 -44.52 -29.12
C THR A 723 0.74 -45.63 -28.71
N ALA A 724 -0.12 -45.32 -27.73
CA ALA A 724 -1.14 -46.25 -27.26
C ALA A 724 -2.21 -46.50 -28.35
N VAL A 725 -2.46 -47.78 -28.66
CA VAL A 725 -3.46 -48.21 -29.69
C VAL A 725 -4.91 -48.08 -29.18
N ARG A 726 -5.12 -47.92 -27.86
CA ARG A 726 -6.45 -47.79 -27.22
C ARG A 726 -6.74 -46.33 -26.82
N PRO A 727 -8.02 -45.92 -26.75
CA PRO A 727 -8.40 -44.60 -26.24
C PRO A 727 -7.81 -44.34 -24.85
N THR A 728 -7.25 -43.15 -24.66
CA THR A 728 -6.61 -42.73 -23.41
C THR A 728 -7.47 -41.67 -22.72
N TYR A 729 -7.31 -41.51 -21.41
CA TYR A 729 -8.09 -40.57 -20.59
C TYR A 729 -7.28 -40.00 -19.43
N SER A 730 -7.71 -38.84 -18.93
CA SER A 730 -7.10 -38.13 -17.79
C SER A 730 -8.21 -37.55 -16.90
N PRO A 731 -8.09 -37.60 -15.55
CA PRO A 731 -7.08 -38.36 -14.80
C PRO A 731 -7.21 -39.88 -15.05
N PRO A 732 -6.13 -40.66 -14.85
CA PRO A 732 -6.18 -42.13 -14.94
C PRO A 732 -7.25 -42.69 -13.99
N PRO A 733 -7.77 -43.91 -14.24
CA PRO A 733 -8.84 -44.44 -13.41
C PRO A 733 -8.28 -44.64 -12.00
N ALA A 734 -9.10 -44.39 -10.97
CA ALA A 734 -8.77 -44.89 -9.65
C ALA A 734 -8.60 -46.41 -9.77
N GLN A 735 -7.42 -46.95 -9.41
CA GLN A 735 -7.27 -48.39 -9.29
C GLN A 735 -8.31 -48.83 -8.26
N ALA A 736 -9.27 -49.66 -8.67
CA ALA A 736 -10.22 -50.25 -7.75
C ALA A 736 -9.40 -51.06 -6.73
N GLN A 737 -9.23 -50.55 -5.51
CA GLN A 737 -8.70 -51.36 -4.43
C GLN A 737 -9.64 -52.54 -4.25
N PRO A 738 -9.15 -53.79 -4.31
CA PRO A 738 -10.00 -54.91 -3.96
C PRO A 738 -10.44 -54.71 -2.52
N ALA A 739 -11.76 -54.76 -2.29
CA ALA A 739 -12.35 -54.64 -0.97
C ALA A 739 -11.83 -55.77 -0.07
N GLY A 740 -10.76 -55.50 0.69
CA GLY A 740 -10.31 -56.34 1.78
C GLY A 740 -11.26 -56.18 2.97
N PRO A 741 -11.51 -57.23 3.76
CA PRO A 741 -12.42 -57.15 4.89
C PRO A 741 -11.87 -56.18 5.94
N GLN A 742 -12.68 -55.17 6.31
CA GLN A 742 -12.38 -54.24 7.40
C GLN A 742 -12.21 -54.99 8.73
N PRO A 743 -11.10 -54.80 9.47
CA PRO A 743 -11.09 -55.11 10.89
C PRO A 743 -11.77 -53.99 11.67
N ALA A 744 -12.67 -54.37 12.56
CA ALA A 744 -13.38 -53.47 13.46
C ALA A 744 -12.40 -52.70 14.36
N HIS A 745 -12.49 -51.37 14.35
CA HIS A 745 -11.81 -50.52 15.32
C HIS A 745 -12.67 -50.34 16.60
N ARG A 746 -11.98 -50.44 17.75
CA ARG A 746 -12.32 -49.86 19.05
C ARG A 746 -11.03 -49.27 19.63
N PRO A 747 -11.17 -48.30 20.54
CA PRO A 747 -11.41 -46.88 20.30
C PRO A 747 -10.18 -46.13 19.74
#